data_AF-R0JRM9-F1
#
_entry.id   AF-R0JRM9-F1
#
_cell.length_a   1.000
_cell.length_b   1.000
_cell.length_c   1.000
_cell.angle_alpha   90.00
_cell.angle_beta   90.00
_cell.angle_gamma   90.00
#
_symmetry.space_group_name_H-M   'P 1'
#
loop_
_entity.id
_entity.type
_entity.pdbx_description
1 polymer ?
#
loop_
_entity_poly.entity_id
_entity_poly.type
_entity_poly.pdbx_seq_one_letter_code
_entity_poly.pdbx_strand_id
1 'polypeptide(L)'
;EHLEECRCSQELDEGWLLARRFGEGGDKLVPVEAAEKIQWQHQTFGVDYKPAVSWEQVVDLTYSMRLGEKPRPPEQDEAAVRKFRSVPPSWSYGSYEHDMELGRFLYDHSERSLQSRDCIKEHIYSVEVSSQAEGYKACHLTDNQAETFWESNGTVGEHWVRLNMKKGAIVKKLWLTLAVQIHSYIPRKVAVYGGTPNNLQHLRTVLINENSFQDVCILRDMKTHLPVLEIRILECRDQGCDVRLRGIKIKSFWEWELNLNADMFQPERLVRYPLLEGMDADVLYRRAVLIQRFVQLLDSVLWYLIPISEESIGTFNVLRSMKPFLLLSEQGSALIAQCLQSSESSPPASMPKLYINRQLARAHRAHPQLDPSGKNTVFTQVYESLAHSEKIKEPLDYRWPRNYIQWWECDFTMEGIVDNGKAVEDGEGRLAGEAGLSRSQRPPHFSFSFLQGNSSSDARDMYVPNPSCKDFAKYEWIGQLMGAALRSKEILALSLPGLVWKQLAGEEVIWSKDFAAVDAELVKLLEVLEGVDREAFDFMFGRELTYTTVRSDQRLVELIPNGSSTVVRYEDRKEFIRLVQKARLEESKEQVAALRAGLLRVVPQAVLDLLTWQQLERKVCGNPELTVDNVKAFITFEDLNSDDPRIRTFLEALSNFTSEDLSRFLKFVTGRSRLPVQILVYPDRSGTEQVDVMPQASTCSCT
;
A
#
# COMPACT_ATOMS: atom_id res chain seq x y z
N GLU A 1 34.57 -25.67 -33.11
CA GLU A 1 34.15 -25.96 -34.50
C GLU A 1 35.00 -25.26 -35.56
N HIS A 2 35.22 -23.93 -35.56
CA HIS A 2 36.10 -23.28 -36.56
C HIS A 2 37.64 -23.44 -36.38
N LEU A 3 38.11 -24.17 -35.36
CA LEU A 3 39.55 -24.39 -35.10
C LEU A 3 40.01 -25.83 -35.31
N GLU A 4 39.10 -26.76 -35.62
CA GLU A 4 39.47 -28.15 -35.92
C GLU A 4 39.93 -28.34 -37.37
N GLU A 5 39.64 -27.38 -38.27
CA GLU A 5 40.13 -27.38 -39.66
C GLU A 5 41.61 -26.97 -39.80
N CYS A 6 42.24 -26.39 -38.77
CA CYS A 6 43.64 -25.94 -38.83
C CYS A 6 44.65 -26.98 -38.32
N ARG A 7 44.28 -28.25 -38.16
CA ARG A 7 45.16 -29.30 -37.60
C ARG A 7 45.97 -30.11 -38.61
N CYS A 8 46.11 -29.62 -39.84
CA CYS A 8 47.01 -30.24 -40.80
C CYS A 8 47.96 -29.21 -41.41
N SER A 9 49.25 -29.42 -41.10
CA SER A 9 50.43 -28.90 -41.78
C SER A 9 50.83 -27.44 -41.56
N GLN A 10 52.10 -27.30 -41.18
CA GLN A 10 52.98 -26.12 -41.24
C GLN A 10 53.01 -25.18 -40.03
N GLU A 11 54.26 -24.81 -39.71
CA GLU A 11 54.73 -23.94 -38.64
C GLU A 11 53.89 -22.66 -38.57
N LEU A 12 53.16 -22.48 -37.47
CA LEU A 12 52.49 -21.21 -37.17
C LEU A 12 53.50 -20.27 -36.52
N ASP A 13 54.19 -19.48 -37.34
CA ASP A 13 55.01 -18.34 -36.91
C ASP A 13 54.17 -17.10 -36.53
N GLU A 14 52.84 -17.18 -36.61
CA GLU A 14 51.93 -16.11 -36.19
C GLU A 14 50.90 -16.64 -35.19
N GLY A 15 51.10 -16.31 -33.92
CA GLY A 15 50.19 -16.64 -32.82
C GLY A 15 50.10 -15.51 -31.81
N TRP A 16 48.90 -15.07 -31.48
CA TRP A 16 48.66 -14.06 -30.45
C TRP A 16 48.86 -14.68 -29.05
N LEU A 17 49.78 -14.14 -28.26
CA LEU A 17 49.98 -14.45 -26.84
C LEU A 17 49.08 -13.57 -25.97
N LEU A 18 48.42 -14.14 -24.96
CA LEU A 18 47.62 -13.36 -24.00
C LEU A 18 48.51 -12.86 -22.86
N ALA A 19 48.53 -11.56 -22.63
CA ALA A 19 49.32 -10.92 -21.57
C ALA A 19 48.42 -10.23 -20.54
N ARG A 20 48.77 -10.34 -19.25
CA ARG A 20 48.04 -9.75 -18.12
C ARG A 20 48.53 -8.34 -17.83
N ARG A 21 47.68 -7.32 -18.01
CA ARG A 21 47.96 -5.90 -17.68
C ARG A 21 47.60 -5.57 -16.23
N PHE A 22 48.49 -4.90 -15.49
CA PHE A 22 48.19 -4.34 -14.16
C PHE A 22 47.74 -2.87 -14.23
N GLY A 23 46.66 -2.48 -13.53
CA GLY A 23 46.14 -1.10 -13.46
C GLY A 23 44.76 -0.95 -12.80
N GLU A 24 44.27 0.29 -12.65
CA GLU A 24 43.06 0.69 -11.86
C GLU A 24 41.72 0.03 -12.28
N GLY A 25 41.68 -0.70 -13.39
CA GLY A 25 40.52 -1.48 -13.84
C GLY A 25 40.58 -2.98 -13.54
N GLY A 26 41.60 -3.45 -12.83
CA GLY A 26 41.87 -4.86 -12.59
C GLY A 26 42.66 -5.53 -13.72
N ASP A 27 43.07 -6.77 -13.46
CA ASP A 27 43.90 -7.56 -14.37
C ASP A 27 43.14 -7.99 -15.62
N LYS A 28 43.52 -7.45 -16.78
CA LYS A 28 42.89 -7.77 -18.08
C LYS A 28 43.87 -8.49 -19.00
N LEU A 29 43.38 -9.52 -19.70
CA LEU A 29 44.14 -10.19 -20.76
C LEU A 29 44.05 -9.40 -22.06
N VAL A 30 45.21 -9.16 -22.68
CA VAL A 30 45.34 -8.47 -23.97
C VAL A 30 46.12 -9.36 -24.93
N PRO A 31 45.65 -9.57 -26.17
CA PRO A 31 46.40 -10.32 -27.17
C PRO A 31 47.61 -9.51 -27.65
N VAL A 32 48.75 -10.18 -27.78
CA VAL A 32 50.03 -9.60 -28.22
C VAL A 32 50.65 -10.51 -29.27
N GLU A 33 51.10 -9.96 -30.38
CA GLU A 33 51.59 -10.73 -31.54
C GLU A 33 52.85 -11.56 -31.26
N ALA A 34 53.71 -11.14 -30.32
CA ALA A 34 54.95 -11.86 -29.97
C ALA A 34 55.46 -11.48 -28.56
N ALA A 35 56.18 -12.40 -27.90
CA ALA A 35 56.69 -12.22 -26.54
C ALA A 35 57.72 -11.07 -26.42
N GLU A 36 58.49 -10.83 -27.49
CA GLU A 36 59.53 -9.81 -27.55
C GLU A 36 58.95 -8.38 -27.53
N LYS A 37 57.75 -8.18 -28.10
CA LYS A 37 57.03 -6.89 -28.04
C LYS A 37 56.58 -6.53 -26.62
N ILE A 38 56.38 -7.51 -25.74
CA ILE A 38 55.98 -7.29 -24.35
C ILE A 38 57.10 -6.58 -23.57
N GLN A 39 58.34 -7.04 -23.72
CA GLN A 39 59.50 -6.42 -23.07
C GLN A 39 59.76 -4.99 -23.57
N TRP A 40 59.59 -4.75 -24.87
CA TRP A 40 59.75 -3.41 -25.45
C TRP A 40 58.67 -2.43 -24.97
N GLN A 41 57.41 -2.88 -24.87
CA GLN A 41 56.32 -2.04 -24.37
C GLN A 41 56.42 -1.75 -22.87
N HIS A 42 56.95 -2.67 -22.05
CA HIS A 42 57.28 -2.40 -20.64
C HIS A 42 58.28 -1.25 -20.50
N GLN A 43 59.36 -1.30 -21.28
CA GLN A 43 60.42 -0.28 -21.21
C GLN A 43 59.95 1.10 -21.69
N THR A 44 58.99 1.14 -22.61
CA THR A 44 58.54 2.39 -23.25
C THR A 44 57.38 3.07 -22.50
N PHE A 45 56.45 2.30 -21.94
CA PHE A 45 55.21 2.83 -21.35
C PHE A 45 55.04 2.53 -19.85
N GLY A 46 55.98 1.82 -19.21
CA GLY A 46 55.95 1.54 -17.77
C GLY A 46 54.79 0.65 -17.30
N VAL A 47 54.15 -0.09 -18.22
CA VAL A 47 53.01 -0.96 -17.91
C VAL A 47 53.50 -2.40 -17.76
N ASP A 48 53.31 -3.00 -16.58
CA ASP A 48 53.64 -4.39 -16.32
C ASP A 48 52.63 -5.35 -16.98
N TYR A 49 53.16 -6.17 -17.87
CA TYR A 49 52.52 -7.28 -18.59
C TYR A 49 53.24 -8.61 -18.30
N LYS A 50 52.51 -9.63 -17.81
CA LYS A 50 53.03 -11.01 -17.70
C LYS A 50 52.35 -11.94 -18.69
N PRO A 51 53.09 -12.78 -19.44
CA PRO A 51 52.49 -13.74 -20.37
C PRO A 51 51.72 -14.83 -19.61
N ALA A 52 50.53 -15.18 -20.07
CA ALA A 52 49.83 -16.38 -19.64
C ALA A 52 50.39 -17.57 -20.44
N VAL A 53 50.89 -18.59 -19.73
CA VAL A 53 51.64 -19.71 -20.33
C VAL A 53 50.82 -21.00 -20.42
N SER A 54 49.57 -21.00 -19.92
CA SER A 54 48.66 -22.14 -20.02
C SER A 54 47.20 -21.69 -20.18
N TRP A 55 46.36 -22.55 -20.75
CA TRP A 55 44.93 -22.27 -20.92
C TRP A 55 44.19 -22.21 -19.58
N GLU A 56 44.62 -22.96 -18.56
CA GLU A 56 44.06 -22.88 -17.22
C GLU A 56 44.26 -21.48 -16.61
N GLN A 57 45.43 -20.87 -16.81
CA GLN A 57 45.68 -19.48 -16.38
C GLN A 57 44.78 -18.48 -17.08
N VAL A 58 44.50 -18.68 -18.38
CA VAL A 58 43.58 -17.84 -19.14
C VAL A 58 42.16 -17.98 -18.62
N VAL A 59 41.71 -19.21 -18.35
CA VAL A 59 40.38 -19.50 -17.81
C VAL A 59 40.22 -18.93 -16.40
N ASP A 60 41.20 -19.12 -15.52
CA ASP A 60 41.19 -18.53 -14.18
C ASP A 60 41.16 -17.00 -14.25
N LEU A 61 41.98 -16.36 -15.06
CA LEU A 61 42.00 -14.89 -15.16
C LEU A 61 40.72 -14.30 -15.78
N THR A 62 40.02 -15.07 -16.63
CA THR A 62 38.83 -14.62 -17.38
C THR A 62 37.51 -14.96 -16.68
N TYR A 63 37.45 -16.09 -15.98
CA TYR A 63 36.20 -16.65 -15.45
C TYR A 63 36.19 -16.88 -13.94
N SER A 64 37.32 -16.73 -13.23
CA SER A 64 37.27 -16.73 -11.76
C SER A 64 36.63 -15.44 -11.24
N MET A 65 35.66 -15.57 -10.33
CA MET A 65 35.14 -14.43 -9.59
C MET A 65 36.24 -13.87 -8.69
N ARG A 66 36.84 -12.75 -9.10
CA ARG A 66 37.73 -12.01 -8.20
C ARG A 66 36.88 -11.26 -7.20
N LEU A 67 36.88 -11.73 -5.96
CA LEU A 67 36.51 -10.88 -4.84
C LEU A 67 37.49 -9.69 -4.89
N GLY A 68 36.99 -8.50 -5.19
CA GLY A 68 37.77 -7.27 -5.07
C GLY A 68 38.29 -7.10 -3.64
N GLU A 69 39.09 -6.07 -3.38
CA GLU A 69 39.37 -5.70 -1.99
C GLU A 69 38.06 -5.64 -1.21
N LYS A 70 38.02 -6.30 -0.04
CA LYS A 70 36.85 -6.27 0.84
C LYS A 70 36.52 -4.79 1.04
N PRO A 71 35.32 -4.31 0.68
CA PRO A 71 34.99 -2.90 0.77
C PRO A 71 35.33 -2.45 2.18
N ARG A 72 36.21 -1.44 2.28
CA ARG A 72 36.55 -0.89 3.59
C ARG A 72 35.25 -0.35 4.16
N PRO A 73 34.79 -0.85 5.32
CA PRO A 73 33.59 -0.31 5.92
C PRO A 73 33.81 1.20 6.11
N PRO A 74 32.82 2.04 5.78
CA PRO A 74 32.92 3.47 6.02
C PRO A 74 33.25 3.72 7.49
N GLU A 75 34.01 4.78 7.77
CA GLU A 75 34.35 5.15 9.14
C GLU A 75 33.07 5.28 9.98
N GLN A 76 33.07 4.65 11.14
CA GLN A 76 31.93 4.63 12.05
C GLN A 76 31.69 6.04 12.60
N ASP A 77 30.46 6.54 12.50
CA ASP A 77 30.05 7.77 13.20
C ASP A 77 29.90 7.45 14.71
N GLU A 78 31.02 7.52 15.43
CA GLU A 78 31.10 7.28 16.87
C GLU A 78 30.17 8.22 17.68
N ALA A 79 29.96 9.45 17.20
CA ALA A 79 29.06 10.39 17.85
C ALA A 79 27.60 9.94 17.73
N ALA A 80 27.18 9.50 16.54
CA ALA A 80 25.86 8.91 16.34
C ALA A 80 25.67 7.64 17.18
N VAL A 81 26.64 6.72 17.14
CA VAL A 81 26.57 5.46 17.89
C VAL A 81 26.42 5.72 19.38
N ARG A 82 27.14 6.69 19.95
CA ARG A 82 26.96 7.09 21.35
C ARG A 82 25.56 7.62 21.64
N LYS A 83 24.99 8.45 20.77
CA LYS A 83 23.60 8.95 20.91
C LYS A 83 22.56 7.83 20.93
N PHE A 84 22.79 6.71 20.22
CA PHE A 84 21.84 5.59 20.13
C PHE A 84 22.04 4.48 21.17
N ARG A 85 23.08 4.54 22.01
CA ARG A 85 23.31 3.54 23.07
C ARG A 85 22.27 3.59 24.19
N SER A 86 21.59 4.71 24.36
CA SER A 86 20.52 4.89 25.35
C SER A 86 19.22 5.30 24.66
N VAL A 87 18.11 4.77 25.15
CA VAL A 87 16.77 5.22 24.76
C VAL A 87 16.53 6.61 25.35
N PRO A 88 16.03 7.61 24.57
CA PRO A 88 15.70 8.92 25.12
C PRO A 88 14.77 8.82 26.33
N PRO A 89 14.93 9.65 27.39
CA PRO A 89 14.10 9.56 28.59
C PRO A 89 12.60 9.78 28.35
N SER A 90 12.25 10.49 27.27
CA SER A 90 10.88 10.72 26.82
C SER A 90 10.25 9.50 26.12
N TRP A 91 11.05 8.52 25.71
CA TRP A 91 10.56 7.27 25.15
C TRP A 91 10.25 6.33 26.31
N SER A 92 8.98 5.98 26.47
CA SER A 92 8.49 5.07 27.51
C SER A 92 9.36 3.81 27.56
N TYR A 93 10.03 3.61 28.69
CA TYR A 93 10.92 2.48 28.92
C TYR A 93 10.09 1.18 28.82
N GLY A 94 10.22 0.48 27.68
CA GLY A 94 9.52 -0.79 27.43
C GLY A 94 8.47 -0.78 26.32
N SER A 95 8.09 0.36 25.75
CA SER A 95 7.20 0.38 24.58
C SER A 95 7.89 1.02 23.36
N TYR A 96 8.10 0.22 22.32
CA TYR A 96 8.70 0.64 21.04
C TYR A 96 7.71 1.47 20.19
N GLU A 97 6.79 2.19 20.83
CA GLU A 97 5.69 2.93 20.23
C GLU A 97 6.15 4.08 19.34
N HIS A 98 7.21 4.77 19.74
CA HIS A 98 7.82 5.83 18.94
C HIS A 98 8.40 5.28 17.64
N ASP A 99 9.08 4.12 17.70
CA ASP A 99 9.60 3.45 16.50
C ASP A 99 8.46 2.93 15.61
N MET A 100 7.35 2.44 16.20
CA MET A 100 6.16 2.06 15.43
C MET A 100 5.53 3.25 14.69
N GLU A 101 5.38 4.38 15.37
CA GLU A 101 4.80 5.59 14.77
C GLU A 101 5.73 6.16 13.69
N LEU A 102 7.04 6.13 13.92
CA LEU A 102 8.05 6.46 12.91
C LEU A 102 7.96 5.51 11.71
N GLY A 103 7.80 4.21 11.93
CA GLY A 103 7.58 3.23 10.86
C GLY A 103 6.33 3.54 10.03
N ARG A 104 5.22 3.94 10.66
CA ARG A 104 4.01 4.38 9.95
C ARG A 104 4.24 5.65 9.14
N PHE A 105 4.87 6.66 9.72
CA PHE A 105 5.24 7.89 9.01
C PHE A 105 6.04 7.57 7.74
N LEU A 106 7.04 6.69 7.84
CA LEU A 106 7.85 6.27 6.71
C LEU A 106 7.03 5.55 5.64
N TYR A 107 6.11 4.66 6.05
CA TYR A 107 5.23 3.96 5.14
C TYR A 107 4.30 4.91 4.39
N ASP A 108 3.61 5.81 5.10
CA ASP A 108 2.70 6.78 4.48
C ASP A 108 3.45 7.75 3.56
N HIS A 109 4.67 8.15 3.92
CA HIS A 109 5.53 8.94 3.05
C HIS A 109 5.90 8.18 1.77
N SER A 110 6.23 6.88 1.89
CA SER A 110 6.57 6.03 0.75
C SER A 110 5.36 5.81 -0.18
N GLU A 111 4.16 5.55 0.35
CA GLU A 111 2.92 5.38 -0.42
C GLU A 111 2.54 6.67 -1.18
N ARG A 112 2.67 7.83 -0.55
CA ARG A 112 2.47 9.12 -1.23
C ARG A 112 3.48 9.33 -2.36
N SER A 113 4.74 8.93 -2.17
CA SER A 113 5.75 8.96 -3.25
C SER A 113 5.46 7.95 -4.37
N LEU A 114 4.85 6.79 -4.04
CA LEU A 114 4.41 5.77 -5.00
C LEU A 114 3.21 6.25 -5.83
N GLN A 115 2.29 7.01 -5.24
CA GLN A 115 1.17 7.66 -5.93
C GLN A 115 1.64 8.86 -6.77
N SER A 116 2.72 9.53 -6.36
CA SER A 116 3.40 10.61 -7.08
C SER A 116 4.41 10.12 -8.14
N ARG A 117 4.52 8.80 -8.39
CA ARG A 117 5.58 8.18 -9.24
C ARG A 117 5.70 8.70 -10.67
N ASP A 118 4.72 9.43 -11.17
CA ASP A 118 4.77 10.05 -12.50
C ASP A 118 5.29 11.49 -12.50
N CYS A 119 5.64 12.07 -11.33
CA CYS A 119 6.14 13.43 -11.25
C CYS A 119 7.65 13.49 -11.52
N ILE A 120 8.02 13.64 -12.80
CA ILE A 120 9.40 13.90 -13.24
C ILE A 120 10.08 15.07 -12.49
N LYS A 121 9.30 16.01 -11.92
CA LYS A 121 9.76 17.13 -11.09
C LYS A 121 10.38 16.69 -9.74
N GLU A 122 10.13 15.47 -9.30
CA GLU A 122 10.78 14.93 -8.10
C GLU A 122 12.25 14.59 -8.35
N HIS A 123 12.60 14.22 -9.58
CA HIS A 123 13.91 13.69 -9.97
C HIS A 123 14.84 14.73 -10.64
N ILE A 124 14.24 15.79 -11.21
CA ILE A 124 14.93 16.80 -12.01
C ILE A 124 14.70 18.18 -11.37
N TYR A 125 15.74 19.00 -11.32
CA TYR A 125 15.71 20.39 -10.85
C TYR A 125 15.12 21.33 -11.90
N SER A 126 15.45 21.12 -13.18
CA SER A 126 14.93 21.89 -14.31
C SER A 126 15.09 21.15 -15.63
N VAL A 127 14.27 21.54 -16.60
CA VAL A 127 14.36 21.07 -17.99
C VAL A 127 14.63 22.27 -18.89
N GLU A 128 15.66 22.15 -19.71
CA GLU A 128 16.05 23.13 -20.72
C GLU A 128 15.89 22.50 -22.09
N VAL A 129 15.57 23.32 -23.09
CA VAL A 129 15.41 22.88 -24.48
C VAL A 129 16.19 23.81 -25.40
N SER A 130 16.67 23.25 -26.51
CA SER A 130 17.35 23.97 -27.59
C SER A 130 16.55 25.14 -28.15
N SER A 131 15.25 24.93 -28.39
CA SER A 131 14.33 25.88 -28.99
C SER A 131 12.89 25.53 -28.63
N GLN A 132 11.95 26.44 -28.87
CA GLN A 132 10.54 26.17 -28.67
C GLN A 132 9.68 27.02 -29.61
N ALA A 133 8.64 26.43 -30.20
CA ALA A 133 7.61 27.14 -30.94
C ALA A 133 6.62 27.86 -30.01
N GLU A 134 5.94 28.89 -30.51
CA GLU A 134 5.02 29.70 -29.72
C GLU A 134 3.84 28.85 -29.21
N GLY A 135 3.65 28.80 -27.89
CA GLY A 135 2.63 27.96 -27.25
C GLY A 135 3.08 26.53 -26.88
N TYR A 136 4.22 26.03 -27.37
CA TYR A 136 4.69 24.65 -27.15
C TYR A 136 5.95 24.59 -26.28
N LYS A 137 5.79 24.93 -25.00
CA LYS A 137 6.90 25.19 -24.07
C LYS A 137 7.56 23.94 -23.52
N ALA A 138 8.80 24.07 -23.05
CA ALA A 138 9.56 23.02 -22.36
C ALA A 138 8.82 22.38 -21.17
N CYS A 139 7.97 23.14 -20.47
CA CYS A 139 7.20 22.64 -19.33
C CYS A 139 6.24 21.50 -19.70
N HIS A 140 5.78 21.44 -20.97
CA HIS A 140 4.92 20.36 -21.46
C HIS A 140 5.62 19.00 -21.53
N LEU A 141 6.96 18.97 -21.51
CA LEU A 141 7.70 17.70 -21.41
C LEU A 141 7.50 17.01 -20.05
N THR A 142 6.95 17.73 -19.06
CA THR A 142 6.95 17.34 -17.64
C THR A 142 5.61 17.52 -16.93
N ASP A 143 4.56 17.92 -17.63
CA ASP A 143 3.24 18.23 -17.07
C ASP A 143 2.31 17.00 -16.96
N ASN A 144 2.70 15.88 -17.55
CA ASN A 144 1.97 14.61 -17.60
C ASN A 144 0.57 14.73 -18.22
N GLN A 145 0.36 15.70 -19.11
CA GLN A 145 -0.91 15.89 -19.83
C GLN A 145 -0.88 15.13 -21.16
N ALA A 146 -2.01 14.53 -21.54
CA ALA A 146 -2.08 13.75 -22.79
C ALA A 146 -2.16 14.61 -24.06
N GLU A 147 -2.65 15.85 -23.92
CA GLU A 147 -2.97 16.76 -25.03
C GLU A 147 -1.90 17.83 -25.27
N THR A 148 -0.89 17.95 -24.40
CA THR A 148 0.19 18.94 -24.54
C THR A 148 1.43 18.30 -25.15
N PHE A 149 2.25 19.12 -25.83
CA PHE A 149 3.55 18.72 -26.35
C PHE A 149 4.52 19.90 -26.39
N TRP A 150 5.80 19.58 -26.38
CA TRP A 150 6.88 20.50 -26.77
C TRP A 150 7.16 20.33 -28.26
N GLU A 151 7.36 21.45 -28.93
CA GLU A 151 7.75 21.53 -30.33
C GLU A 151 9.02 22.37 -30.43
N SER A 152 10.05 21.83 -31.08
CA SER A 152 11.25 22.58 -31.41
C SER A 152 10.99 23.58 -32.53
N ASN A 153 11.81 24.62 -32.62
CA ASN A 153 11.82 25.55 -33.73
C ASN A 153 13.28 25.92 -34.05
N GLY A 154 13.88 25.22 -35.02
CA GLY A 154 15.30 25.39 -35.32
C GLY A 154 15.81 24.57 -36.50
N THR A 155 17.14 24.54 -36.61
CA THR A 155 17.90 23.85 -37.66
C THR A 155 17.90 22.33 -37.46
N VAL A 156 17.78 21.60 -38.57
CA VAL A 156 17.66 20.13 -38.57
C VAL A 156 18.88 19.50 -37.87
N GLY A 157 18.62 18.63 -36.89
CA GLY A 157 19.65 17.88 -36.17
C GLY A 157 20.33 18.65 -35.03
N GLU A 158 19.93 19.89 -34.76
CA GLU A 158 20.47 20.72 -33.67
C GLU A 158 19.56 20.77 -32.43
N HIS A 159 18.50 19.95 -32.42
CA HIS A 159 17.53 19.90 -31.34
C HIS A 159 18.01 19.06 -30.16
N TRP A 160 17.91 19.63 -28.97
CA TRP A 160 18.23 18.92 -27.73
C TRP A 160 17.29 19.29 -26.58
N VAL A 161 17.17 18.35 -25.65
CA VAL A 161 16.51 18.51 -24.35
C VAL A 161 17.51 18.16 -23.26
N ARG A 162 17.74 19.08 -22.33
CA ARG A 162 18.66 18.91 -21.20
C ARG A 162 17.88 18.80 -19.90
N LEU A 163 18.26 17.81 -19.11
CA LEU A 163 17.69 17.46 -17.83
C LEU A 163 18.74 17.71 -16.75
N ASN A 164 18.48 18.68 -15.88
CA ASN A 164 19.34 18.97 -14.73
C ASN A 164 18.91 18.10 -13.55
N MET A 165 19.62 17.01 -13.29
CA MET A 165 19.23 16.00 -12.30
C MET A 165 19.47 16.49 -10.87
N LYS A 166 18.55 16.20 -9.95
CA LYS A 166 18.80 16.46 -8.53
C LYS A 166 19.93 15.58 -7.99
N LYS A 167 20.68 16.06 -6.99
CA LYS A 167 21.91 15.43 -6.49
C LYS A 167 21.67 14.03 -5.93
N GLY A 168 22.23 13.01 -6.56
CA GLY A 168 22.11 11.61 -6.13
C GLY A 168 21.12 10.78 -6.96
N ALA A 169 20.28 11.35 -7.82
CA ALA A 169 19.35 10.59 -8.67
C ALA A 169 20.02 9.80 -9.81
N ILE A 170 20.07 8.47 -9.69
CA ILE A 170 20.61 7.52 -10.67
C ILE A 170 19.50 6.97 -11.56
N VAL A 171 19.62 7.16 -12.88
CA VAL A 171 18.59 6.74 -13.84
C VAL A 171 18.56 5.22 -14.04
N LYS A 172 17.44 4.58 -13.65
CA LYS A 172 17.14 3.19 -13.99
C LYS A 172 16.57 3.06 -15.39
N LYS A 173 15.65 3.93 -15.79
CA LYS A 173 15.10 3.99 -17.14
C LYS A 173 14.68 5.42 -17.48
N LEU A 174 14.94 5.83 -18.71
CA LEU A 174 14.52 7.11 -19.29
C LEU A 174 13.77 6.83 -20.57
N TRP A 175 12.58 7.41 -20.72
CA TRP A 175 11.73 7.26 -21.89
C TRP A 175 11.38 8.60 -22.53
N LEU A 176 11.26 8.59 -23.85
CA LEU A 176 10.63 9.64 -24.64
C LEU A 176 9.23 9.21 -25.04
N THR A 177 8.24 10.06 -24.75
CA THR A 177 6.86 9.89 -25.22
C THR A 177 6.68 10.70 -26.51
N LEU A 178 6.36 10.01 -27.60
CA LEU A 178 6.31 10.60 -28.94
C LEU A 178 4.92 11.18 -29.26
N ALA A 179 4.87 12.28 -29.99
CA ALA A 179 3.63 12.82 -30.56
C ALA A 179 3.37 12.16 -31.93
N VAL A 180 2.44 11.19 -31.99
CA VAL A 180 2.24 10.33 -33.18
C VAL A 180 1.42 11.00 -34.29
N GLN A 181 0.92 12.21 -34.06
CA GLN A 181 -0.04 12.87 -34.96
C GLN A 181 0.57 13.30 -36.30
N ILE A 182 1.87 13.63 -36.34
CA ILE A 182 2.56 14.06 -37.57
C ILE A 182 3.89 13.32 -37.72
N HIS A 183 3.99 12.46 -38.73
CA HIS A 183 5.13 11.56 -38.91
C HIS A 183 6.50 12.27 -39.06
N SER A 184 6.56 13.41 -39.74
CA SER A 184 7.81 14.14 -39.97
C SER A 184 8.42 14.75 -38.69
N TYR A 185 7.61 15.00 -37.66
CA TYR A 185 8.06 15.57 -36.38
C TYR A 185 8.54 14.50 -35.39
N ILE A 186 8.53 13.22 -35.80
CA ILE A 186 8.93 12.11 -34.95
C ILE A 186 10.45 11.92 -35.05
N PRO A 187 11.18 11.87 -33.92
CA PRO A 187 12.61 11.56 -33.93
C PRO A 187 12.84 10.13 -34.45
N ARG A 188 13.83 9.99 -35.35
CA ARG A 188 14.32 8.71 -35.87
C ARG A 188 15.56 8.23 -35.11
N LYS A 189 16.46 9.15 -34.76
CA LYS A 189 17.73 8.84 -34.10
C LYS A 189 18.00 9.83 -32.98
N VAL A 190 18.18 9.28 -31.79
CA VAL A 190 18.38 10.07 -30.57
C VAL A 190 19.67 9.61 -29.88
N ALA A 191 20.51 10.55 -29.48
CA ALA A 191 21.68 10.28 -28.66
C ALA A 191 21.51 10.89 -27.26
N VAL A 192 21.92 10.16 -26.24
CA VAL A 192 21.90 10.58 -24.85
C VAL A 192 23.34 10.77 -24.39
N TYR A 193 23.60 11.95 -23.86
CA TYR A 193 24.86 12.33 -23.24
C TYR A 193 24.63 12.57 -21.75
N GLY A 194 25.66 12.43 -20.93
CA GLY A 194 25.57 12.75 -19.52
C GLY A 194 26.92 12.98 -18.87
N GLY A 195 26.90 13.73 -17.77
CA GLY A 195 28.11 14.15 -17.06
C GLY A 195 27.89 15.43 -16.27
N THR A 196 28.96 16.22 -16.17
CA THR A 196 28.89 17.56 -15.57
C THR A 196 28.43 18.58 -16.61
N PRO A 197 27.87 19.74 -16.23
CA PRO A 197 27.39 20.75 -17.18
C PRO A 197 28.42 21.16 -18.25
N ASN A 198 29.72 21.10 -17.91
CA ASN A 198 30.81 21.51 -18.79
C ASN A 198 31.52 20.34 -19.50
N ASN A 199 31.18 19.09 -19.15
CA ASN A 199 31.80 17.90 -19.71
C ASN A 199 30.79 16.75 -19.78
N LEU A 200 30.08 16.70 -20.91
CA LEU A 200 29.09 15.68 -21.22
C LEU A 200 29.73 14.58 -22.07
N GLN A 201 29.60 13.33 -21.61
CA GLN A 201 30.08 12.16 -22.34
C GLN A 201 28.91 11.45 -23.03
N HIS A 202 29.19 10.86 -24.19
CA HIS A 202 28.20 10.04 -24.89
C HIS A 202 27.88 8.79 -24.07
N LEU A 203 26.60 8.53 -23.82
CA LEU A 203 26.14 7.36 -23.08
C LEU A 203 25.53 6.31 -24.00
N ARG A 204 24.63 6.73 -24.90
CA ARG A 204 23.86 5.80 -25.74
C ARG A 204 23.26 6.50 -26.95
N THR A 205 23.20 5.81 -28.09
CA THR A 205 22.40 6.22 -29.26
C THR A 205 21.29 5.18 -29.49
N VAL A 206 20.08 5.65 -29.80
CA VAL A 206 18.89 4.83 -30.02
C VAL A 206 18.25 5.19 -31.36
N LEU A 207 17.98 4.15 -32.16
CA LEU A 207 17.20 4.23 -33.39
C LEU A 207 15.75 3.87 -33.05
N ILE A 208 14.83 4.75 -33.40
CA ILE A 208 13.41 4.64 -33.08
C ILE A 208 12.68 3.95 -34.24
N ASN A 209 12.27 2.71 -34.01
CA ASN A 209 11.61 1.88 -35.04
C ASN A 209 10.22 2.43 -35.42
N GLU A 210 9.83 2.24 -36.67
CA GLU A 210 8.59 2.73 -37.28
C GLU A 210 7.34 2.31 -36.49
N ASN A 211 7.36 1.11 -35.91
CA ASN A 211 6.26 0.51 -35.13
C ASN A 211 6.23 0.91 -33.64
N SER A 212 7.06 1.86 -33.19
CA SER A 212 7.09 2.31 -31.79
C SER A 212 6.14 3.48 -31.59
N PHE A 213 4.94 3.21 -31.04
CA PHE A 213 3.84 4.19 -31.09
C PHE A 213 3.59 5.00 -29.82
N GLN A 214 4.34 4.83 -28.72
CA GLN A 214 4.06 5.61 -27.49
C GLN A 214 5.33 6.00 -26.71
N ASP A 215 5.94 5.06 -25.98
CA ASP A 215 7.07 5.34 -25.07
C ASP A 215 8.35 4.60 -25.50
N VAL A 216 9.41 5.35 -25.79
CA VAL A 216 10.69 4.79 -26.27
C VAL A 216 11.75 4.88 -25.19
N CYS A 217 12.28 3.74 -24.74
CA CYS A 217 13.32 3.68 -23.71
C CYS A 217 14.72 4.04 -24.26
N ILE A 218 15.17 5.28 -24.00
CA ILE A 218 16.41 5.83 -24.54
C ILE A 218 17.64 5.61 -23.67
N LEU A 219 17.49 5.47 -22.34
CA LEU A 219 18.58 5.14 -21.41
C LEU A 219 18.09 4.16 -20.35
N ARG A 220 18.94 3.24 -19.89
CA ARG A 220 18.60 2.25 -18.85
C ARG A 220 19.81 1.82 -18.03
N ASP A 221 19.54 1.39 -16.80
CA ASP A 221 20.46 0.72 -15.88
C ASP A 221 21.78 1.46 -15.62
N MET A 222 21.70 2.77 -15.42
CA MET A 222 22.85 3.56 -14.97
C MET A 222 23.26 3.13 -13.56
N LYS A 223 24.57 3.20 -13.29
CA LYS A 223 25.17 2.80 -12.01
C LYS A 223 25.59 3.97 -11.12
N THR A 224 25.70 5.16 -11.69
CA THR A 224 26.23 6.35 -11.01
C THR A 224 25.34 7.56 -11.27
N HIS A 225 25.38 8.53 -10.34
CA HIS A 225 24.70 9.81 -10.51
C HIS A 225 25.34 10.61 -11.65
N LEU A 226 24.49 11.18 -12.52
CA LEU A 226 24.92 12.11 -13.56
C LEU A 226 24.16 13.43 -13.36
N PRO A 227 24.85 14.53 -12.99
CA PRO A 227 24.20 15.82 -12.73
C PRO A 227 23.42 16.38 -13.92
N VAL A 228 23.87 16.10 -15.14
CA VAL A 228 23.22 16.55 -16.37
C VAL A 228 23.05 15.37 -17.31
N LEU A 229 21.85 15.25 -17.89
CA LEU A 229 21.57 14.39 -19.04
C LEU A 229 21.10 15.24 -20.21
N GLU A 230 21.67 15.05 -21.38
CA GLU A 230 21.30 15.77 -22.60
C GLU A 230 20.87 14.79 -23.69
N ILE A 231 19.63 14.93 -24.11
CA ILE A 231 19.00 14.14 -25.16
C ILE A 231 19.10 14.95 -26.45
N ARG A 232 19.94 14.53 -27.38
CA ARG A 232 20.10 15.15 -28.70
C ARG A 232 19.30 14.38 -29.73
N ILE A 233 18.40 15.08 -30.43
CA ILE A 233 17.68 14.51 -31.58
C ILE A 233 18.54 14.76 -32.83
N LEU A 234 19.13 13.68 -33.34
CA LEU A 234 20.09 13.77 -34.44
C LEU A 234 19.41 13.75 -35.81
N GLU A 235 18.31 12.98 -35.93
CA GLU A 235 17.59 12.80 -37.19
C GLU A 235 16.09 12.65 -36.90
N CYS A 236 15.24 13.32 -37.68
CA CYS A 236 13.79 13.13 -37.69
C CYS A 236 13.37 12.20 -38.85
N ARG A 237 12.16 11.64 -38.78
CA ARG A 237 11.57 10.88 -39.89
C ARG A 237 11.24 11.81 -41.06
N ASP A 238 11.16 11.24 -42.27
CA ASP A 238 10.77 11.94 -43.49
C ASP A 238 11.53 13.25 -43.78
N GLN A 239 12.78 13.35 -43.29
CA GLN A 239 13.60 14.57 -43.37
C GLN A 239 12.94 15.79 -42.70
N GLY A 240 12.10 15.57 -41.68
CA GLY A 240 11.47 16.65 -40.94
C GLY A 240 12.48 17.58 -40.26
N CYS A 241 12.14 18.86 -40.22
CA CYS A 241 13.01 19.88 -39.66
C CYS A 241 12.89 19.98 -38.14
N ASP A 242 11.67 19.87 -37.62
CA ASP A 242 11.34 20.05 -36.20
C ASP A 242 10.91 18.75 -35.54
N VAL A 243 10.84 18.77 -34.21
CA VAL A 243 10.54 17.63 -33.36
C VAL A 243 9.37 17.97 -32.44
N ARG A 244 8.41 17.05 -32.32
CA ARG A 244 7.38 17.09 -31.27
C ARG A 244 7.55 15.94 -30.29
N LEU A 245 7.69 16.30 -29.01
CA LEU A 245 7.70 15.34 -27.92
C LEU A 245 6.52 15.62 -26.99
N ARG A 246 5.76 14.58 -26.68
CA ARG A 246 4.61 14.67 -25.78
C ARG A 246 5.04 14.69 -24.31
N GLY A 247 6.17 14.06 -23.98
CA GLY A 247 6.64 13.99 -22.61
C GLY A 247 7.94 13.22 -22.44
N ILE A 248 8.52 13.34 -21.26
CA ILE A 248 9.66 12.56 -20.82
C ILE A 248 9.26 11.83 -19.55
N LYS A 249 9.60 10.55 -19.44
CA LYS A 249 9.40 9.75 -18.22
C LYS A 249 10.73 9.28 -17.69
N ILE A 250 10.92 9.32 -16.37
CA ILE A 250 12.13 8.85 -15.71
C ILE A 250 11.77 7.94 -14.55
N LYS A 251 12.44 6.80 -14.50
CA LYS A 251 12.56 5.96 -13.31
C LYS A 251 14.00 6.08 -12.81
N SER A 252 14.19 6.55 -11.58
CA SER A 252 15.52 6.67 -10.96
C SER A 252 15.52 6.15 -9.51
N PHE A 253 16.70 5.91 -8.96
CA PHE A 253 16.94 5.61 -7.54
C PHE A 253 18.02 6.56 -7.01
N TRP A 254 18.05 6.88 -5.72
CA TRP A 254 19.06 7.79 -5.18
C TRP A 254 20.29 7.02 -4.70
N GLU A 255 21.50 7.54 -4.97
CA GLU A 255 22.81 6.93 -4.64
C GLU A 255 23.00 6.73 -3.12
N TRP A 256 22.17 7.36 -2.30
CA TRP A 256 21.91 6.94 -0.92
C TRP A 256 20.50 6.33 -0.86
N GLU A 257 20.44 5.02 -0.65
CA GLU A 257 19.26 4.15 -0.73
C GLU A 257 18.08 4.50 0.21
N LEU A 258 18.05 5.66 0.83
CA LEU A 258 17.14 5.90 1.95
C LEU A 258 16.08 6.96 1.67
N ASN A 259 16.24 7.88 0.70
CA ASN A 259 15.29 9.02 0.51
C ASN A 259 14.92 9.74 1.81
N LEU A 260 15.73 9.58 2.87
CA LEU A 260 15.52 10.20 4.16
C LEU A 260 16.34 11.48 4.21
N ASN A 261 15.71 12.58 4.59
CA ASN A 261 16.40 13.79 5.00
C ASN A 261 15.80 14.29 6.32
N ALA A 262 16.56 15.10 7.07
CA ALA A 262 16.06 15.69 8.30
C ALA A 262 14.84 16.60 8.04
N ASP A 263 14.78 17.24 6.86
CA ASP A 263 13.66 18.09 6.44
C ASP A 263 12.32 17.36 6.24
N MET A 264 12.30 16.02 6.30
CA MET A 264 11.05 15.27 6.34
C MET A 264 10.34 15.39 7.68
N PHE A 265 11.09 15.62 8.77
CA PHE A 265 10.59 15.66 10.14
C PHE A 265 10.26 17.08 10.60
N GLN A 266 9.83 17.93 9.68
CA GLN A 266 9.36 19.28 10.00
C GLN A 266 8.02 19.20 10.75
N PRO A 267 7.77 20.09 11.72
CA PRO A 267 6.57 20.04 12.57
C PRO A 267 5.26 19.93 11.79
N GLU A 268 5.14 20.62 10.65
CA GLU A 268 3.92 20.62 9.81
C GLU A 268 3.62 19.23 9.22
N ARG A 269 4.65 18.38 9.06
CA ARG A 269 4.53 17.01 8.55
C ARG A 269 4.27 15.99 9.66
N LEU A 270 4.55 16.34 10.92
CA LEU A 270 4.41 15.48 12.08
C LEU A 270 3.08 15.65 12.84
N VAL A 271 2.23 16.60 12.44
CA VAL A 271 0.92 16.86 13.08
C VAL A 271 0.05 15.60 13.24
N ARG A 272 0.18 14.62 12.34
CA ARG A 272 -0.56 13.35 12.39
C ARG A 272 0.12 12.25 13.23
N TYR A 273 1.30 12.54 13.78
CA TYR A 273 2.18 11.62 14.49
C TYR A 273 2.63 12.26 15.81
N PRO A 274 1.74 12.34 16.81
CA PRO A 274 1.95 13.12 18.02
C PRO A 274 3.06 12.58 18.93
N LEU A 275 3.48 11.32 18.81
CA LEU A 275 4.65 10.78 19.54
C LEU A 275 5.96 11.24 18.90
N LEU A 276 5.94 11.60 17.60
CA LEU A 276 7.09 12.17 16.91
C LEU A 276 7.17 13.70 17.07
N GLU A 277 6.05 14.35 17.40
CA GLU A 277 5.99 15.79 17.56
C GLU A 277 6.87 16.28 18.73
N GLY A 278 7.61 17.37 18.51
CA GLY A 278 8.55 17.92 19.50
C GLY A 278 9.87 17.17 19.62
N MET A 279 10.08 16.09 18.87
CA MET A 279 11.37 15.40 18.79
C MET A 279 12.34 16.11 17.84
N ASP A 280 13.63 16.01 18.14
CA ASP A 280 14.70 16.54 17.29
C ASP A 280 14.77 15.79 15.94
N ALA A 281 14.77 16.53 14.83
CA ALA A 281 14.74 15.99 13.48
C ALA A 281 16.00 15.15 13.13
N ASP A 282 17.18 15.46 13.68
CA ASP A 282 18.39 14.65 13.49
C ASP A 282 18.24 13.28 14.19
N VAL A 283 17.58 13.24 15.35
CA VAL A 283 17.29 11.99 16.07
C VAL A 283 16.31 11.13 15.28
N LEU A 284 15.20 11.71 14.81
CA LEU A 284 14.19 11.00 14.01
C LEU A 284 14.79 10.48 12.69
N TYR A 285 15.57 11.31 12.00
CA TYR A 285 16.27 10.93 10.78
C TYR A 285 17.17 9.72 10.98
N ARG A 286 18.05 9.76 11.98
CA ARG A 286 18.97 8.65 12.25
C ARG A 286 18.25 7.39 12.73
N ARG A 287 17.16 7.52 13.51
CA ARG A 287 16.29 6.38 13.87
C ARG A 287 15.64 5.76 12.63
N ALA A 288 15.14 6.58 11.71
CA ALA A 288 14.56 6.12 10.46
C ALA A 288 15.58 5.35 9.60
N VAL A 289 16.82 5.83 9.53
CA VAL A 289 17.92 5.11 8.86
C VAL A 289 18.15 3.73 9.49
N LEU A 290 18.11 3.61 10.82
CA LEU A 290 18.26 2.33 11.52
C LEU A 290 17.10 1.38 11.22
N ILE A 291 15.85 1.86 11.29
CA ILE A 291 14.66 1.08 10.97
C ILE A 291 14.74 0.57 9.53
N GLN A 292 15.10 1.43 8.58
CA GLN A 292 15.18 1.05 7.17
C GLN A 292 16.27 0.01 6.92
N ARG A 293 17.46 0.15 7.54
CA ARG A 293 18.50 -0.90 7.49
C ARG A 293 18.03 -2.22 8.08
N PHE A 294 17.31 -2.16 9.20
CA PHE A 294 16.71 -3.35 9.80
C PHE A 294 15.71 -4.01 8.86
N VAL A 295 14.85 -3.24 8.18
CA VAL A 295 13.89 -3.75 7.18
C VAL A 295 14.61 -4.36 5.98
N GLN A 296 15.69 -3.74 5.47
CA GLN A 296 16.50 -4.31 4.39
C GLN A 296 17.08 -5.69 4.77
N LEU A 297 17.60 -5.81 6.00
CA LEU A 297 18.08 -7.09 6.52
C LEU A 297 16.93 -8.08 6.68
N LEU A 298 15.78 -7.64 7.19
CA LEU A 298 14.58 -8.45 7.32
C LEU A 298 14.14 -9.00 5.97
N ASP A 299 14.05 -8.15 4.93
CA ASP A 299 13.68 -8.55 3.57
C ASP A 299 14.62 -9.61 2.99
N SER A 300 15.92 -9.54 3.31
CA SER A 300 16.90 -10.53 2.88
C SER A 300 16.68 -11.91 3.49
N VAL A 301 16.02 -11.99 4.65
CA VAL A 301 15.77 -13.25 5.37
C VAL A 301 14.30 -13.67 5.40
N LEU A 302 13.37 -12.77 5.02
CA LEU A 302 11.93 -12.95 5.18
C LEU A 302 11.41 -14.21 4.48
N TRP A 303 11.94 -14.50 3.30
CA TRP A 303 11.67 -15.71 2.51
C TRP A 303 12.03 -17.02 3.22
N TYR A 304 12.98 -16.99 4.16
CA TYR A 304 13.39 -18.16 4.94
C TYR A 304 12.63 -18.26 6.27
N LEU A 305 12.14 -17.13 6.79
CA LEU A 305 11.36 -17.08 8.04
C LEU A 305 9.92 -17.55 7.85
N ILE A 306 9.40 -17.46 6.62
CA ILE A 306 8.01 -17.81 6.28
C ILE A 306 8.05 -19.05 5.38
N PRO A 307 8.06 -20.26 5.94
CA PRO A 307 8.01 -21.46 5.14
C PRO A 307 6.67 -21.54 4.41
N ILE A 308 6.74 -21.62 3.09
CA ILE A 308 5.58 -21.76 2.20
C ILE A 308 4.97 -23.18 2.30
N SER A 309 5.69 -24.14 2.92
CA SER A 309 5.23 -25.51 3.20
C SER A 309 4.58 -25.63 4.60
N GLU A 310 3.42 -26.26 4.66
CA GLU A 310 2.36 -26.22 5.70
C GLU A 310 2.69 -26.65 7.15
N GLU A 311 3.94 -26.86 7.55
CA GLU A 311 4.24 -27.25 8.93
C GLU A 311 5.27 -26.31 9.56
N SER A 312 4.80 -25.17 10.09
CA SER A 312 5.59 -24.41 11.07
C SER A 312 4.75 -24.06 12.29
N ILE A 313 4.84 -24.97 13.25
CA ILE A 313 4.38 -24.81 14.62
C ILE A 313 5.17 -23.66 15.28
N GLY A 314 4.49 -22.58 15.64
CA GLY A 314 4.89 -21.70 16.74
C GLY A 314 5.96 -20.62 16.50
N THR A 315 6.61 -20.54 15.34
CA THR A 315 7.70 -19.57 15.09
C THR A 315 7.23 -18.11 14.90
N PHE A 316 5.92 -17.89 14.71
CA PHE A 316 5.37 -16.58 14.32
C PHE A 316 5.19 -15.56 15.45
N ASN A 317 5.25 -15.98 16.72
CA ASN A 317 5.17 -15.03 17.85
C ASN A 317 6.29 -13.98 17.81
N VAL A 318 7.45 -14.31 17.22
CA VAL A 318 8.58 -13.38 17.08
C VAL A 318 8.23 -12.24 16.11
N LEU A 319 7.55 -12.57 15.00
CA LEU A 319 7.14 -11.58 14.00
C LEU A 319 6.08 -10.61 14.52
N ARG A 320 5.28 -11.00 15.53
CA ARG A 320 4.25 -10.12 16.13
C ARG A 320 4.82 -8.77 16.56
N SER A 321 6.01 -8.76 17.17
CA SER A 321 6.68 -7.53 17.62
C SER A 321 7.23 -6.69 16.45
N MET A 322 7.50 -7.32 15.30
CA MET A 322 8.10 -6.71 14.12
C MET A 322 7.07 -6.29 13.06
N LYS A 323 5.80 -6.72 13.19
CA LYS A 323 4.70 -6.40 12.28
C LYS A 323 4.62 -4.94 11.86
N PRO A 324 4.75 -3.94 12.76
CA PRO A 324 4.71 -2.53 12.37
C PRO A 324 5.77 -2.16 11.31
N PHE A 325 6.90 -2.84 11.28
CA PHE A 325 7.98 -2.61 10.31
C PHE A 325 7.81 -3.42 9.02
N LEU A 326 6.98 -4.47 9.01
CA LEU A 326 6.63 -5.19 7.78
C LEU A 326 5.90 -4.30 6.77
N LEU A 327 5.29 -3.19 7.22
CA LEU A 327 4.75 -2.15 6.34
C LEU A 327 5.79 -1.62 5.35
N LEU A 328 7.05 -1.56 5.78
CA LEU A 328 8.16 -1.00 5.00
C LEU A 328 8.84 -2.06 4.12
N SER A 329 8.48 -3.33 4.26
CA SER A 329 9.06 -4.44 3.50
C SER A 329 8.65 -4.36 2.03
N GLU A 330 9.63 -4.40 1.13
CA GLU A 330 9.35 -4.47 -0.31
C GLU A 330 8.96 -5.90 -0.72
N GLN A 331 9.51 -6.90 -0.03
CA GLN A 331 9.29 -8.33 -0.31
C GLN A 331 7.97 -8.87 0.27
N GLY A 332 7.44 -8.27 1.34
CA GLY A 332 6.23 -8.76 2.01
C GLY A 332 5.02 -8.86 1.09
N SER A 333 4.85 -7.92 0.16
CA SER A 333 3.73 -7.93 -0.79
C SER A 333 3.83 -9.08 -1.80
N ALA A 334 5.04 -9.39 -2.27
CA ALA A 334 5.31 -10.51 -3.18
C ALA A 334 5.08 -11.86 -2.49
N LEU A 335 5.54 -12.00 -1.25
CA LEU A 335 5.31 -13.18 -0.41
C LEU A 335 3.82 -13.44 -0.18
N ILE A 336 3.07 -12.41 0.19
CA ILE A 336 1.61 -12.51 0.35
C ILE A 336 0.96 -13.00 -0.95
N ALA A 337 1.31 -12.40 -2.09
CA ALA A 337 0.76 -12.80 -3.38
C ALA A 337 1.07 -14.27 -3.70
N GLN A 338 2.31 -14.71 -3.44
CA GLN A 338 2.71 -16.10 -3.67
C GLN A 338 1.99 -17.08 -2.74
N CYS A 339 1.86 -16.78 -1.44
CA CYS A 339 1.12 -17.64 -0.50
C CYS A 339 -0.36 -17.77 -0.86
N LEU A 340 -0.99 -16.68 -1.31
CA LEU A 340 -2.36 -16.72 -1.80
C LEU A 340 -2.47 -17.58 -3.06
N GLN A 341 -1.56 -17.38 -4.02
CA GLN A 341 -1.52 -18.13 -5.28
C GLN A 341 -1.29 -19.63 -5.06
N SER A 342 -0.38 -20.00 -4.17
CA SER A 342 -0.05 -21.42 -3.90
C SER A 342 -1.18 -22.18 -3.19
N SER A 343 -2.11 -21.46 -2.55
CA SER A 343 -3.27 -22.02 -1.87
C SER A 343 -4.57 -21.85 -2.66
N GLU A 344 -4.48 -21.48 -3.94
CA GLU A 344 -5.63 -21.32 -4.82
C GLU A 344 -6.32 -22.67 -5.11
N SER A 345 -7.65 -22.64 -5.16
CA SER A 345 -8.51 -23.74 -5.60
C SER A 345 -9.33 -23.33 -6.83
N SER A 346 -9.90 -24.33 -7.51
CA SER A 346 -10.78 -24.08 -8.65
C SER A 346 -12.12 -23.47 -8.22
N PRO A 347 -12.63 -22.43 -8.92
CA PRO A 347 -13.96 -21.91 -8.69
C PRO A 347 -15.07 -22.97 -8.87
N PRO A 348 -16.27 -22.77 -8.29
CA PRO A 348 -17.38 -23.69 -8.45
C PRO A 348 -17.80 -23.82 -9.91
N ALA A 349 -18.17 -25.04 -10.33
CA ALA A 349 -18.57 -25.34 -11.70
C ALA A 349 -19.87 -24.61 -12.12
N SER A 350 -20.73 -24.28 -11.16
CA SER A 350 -21.95 -23.50 -11.37
C SER A 350 -22.00 -22.32 -10.38
N MET A 351 -22.33 -21.14 -10.89
CA MET A 351 -22.53 -19.94 -10.08
C MET A 351 -23.74 -20.13 -9.15
N PRO A 352 -23.57 -19.97 -7.81
CA PRO A 352 -24.69 -19.98 -6.88
C PRO A 352 -25.69 -18.87 -7.21
N LYS A 353 -26.97 -19.20 -7.35
CA LYS A 353 -28.06 -18.22 -7.51
C LYS A 353 -28.88 -18.17 -6.23
N LEU A 354 -29.03 -16.97 -5.67
CA LEU A 354 -29.71 -16.69 -4.42
C LEU A 354 -30.99 -15.89 -4.68
N TYR A 355 -32.05 -16.20 -3.95
CA TYR A 355 -33.33 -15.49 -4.03
C TYR A 355 -33.55 -14.74 -2.73
N ILE A 356 -33.50 -13.40 -2.78
CA ILE A 356 -33.51 -12.54 -1.60
C ILE A 356 -34.78 -11.70 -1.58
N ASN A 357 -35.47 -11.65 -0.44
CA ASN A 357 -36.63 -10.78 -0.22
C ASN A 357 -36.24 -9.57 0.64
N ARG A 358 -35.84 -8.47 -0.02
CA ARG A 358 -35.45 -7.22 0.65
C ARG A 358 -36.64 -6.48 1.27
N GLN A 359 -37.83 -6.58 0.68
CA GLN A 359 -39.02 -5.91 1.20
C GLN A 359 -39.46 -6.51 2.54
N LEU A 360 -39.45 -7.84 2.64
CA LEU A 360 -39.72 -8.55 3.89
C LEU A 360 -38.71 -8.17 4.98
N ALA A 361 -37.42 -8.15 4.64
CA ALA A 361 -36.37 -7.73 5.55
C ALA A 361 -36.59 -6.28 6.05
N ARG A 362 -36.97 -5.35 5.16
CA ARG A 362 -37.29 -3.96 5.52
C ARG A 362 -38.53 -3.86 6.41
N ALA A 363 -39.57 -4.65 6.14
CA ALA A 363 -40.80 -4.66 6.95
C ALA A 363 -40.54 -5.17 8.37
N HIS A 364 -39.78 -6.27 8.51
CA HIS A 364 -39.39 -6.81 9.82
C HIS A 364 -38.41 -5.89 10.54
N ARG A 365 -37.56 -5.15 9.83
CA ARG A 365 -36.71 -4.10 10.43
C ARG A 365 -37.55 -2.98 11.05
N ALA A 366 -38.62 -2.54 10.38
CA ALA A 366 -39.54 -1.54 10.92
C ALA A 366 -40.35 -2.07 12.11
N HIS A 367 -40.59 -3.38 12.16
CA HIS A 367 -41.35 -4.07 13.21
C HIS A 367 -40.63 -5.34 13.71
N PRO A 368 -39.57 -5.20 14.54
CA PRO A 368 -38.71 -6.32 14.95
C PRO A 368 -39.43 -7.47 15.65
N GLN A 369 -40.55 -7.17 16.32
CA GLN A 369 -41.45 -8.15 16.93
C GLN A 369 -42.00 -9.19 15.96
N LEU A 370 -42.03 -8.92 14.65
CA LEU A 370 -42.47 -9.88 13.63
C LEU A 370 -41.41 -10.95 13.33
N ASP A 371 -40.14 -10.66 13.61
CA ASP A 371 -39.05 -11.64 13.48
C ASP A 371 -38.02 -11.47 14.61
N PRO A 372 -38.38 -11.92 15.83
CA PRO A 372 -37.49 -11.84 16.99
C PRO A 372 -36.20 -12.65 16.80
N SER A 373 -36.20 -13.63 15.89
CA SER A 373 -35.05 -14.46 15.57
C SER A 373 -34.09 -13.85 14.54
N GLY A 374 -34.51 -12.81 13.82
CA GLY A 374 -33.74 -12.22 12.71
C GLY A 374 -33.57 -13.14 11.49
N LYS A 375 -34.44 -14.15 11.31
CA LYS A 375 -34.31 -15.15 10.23
C LYS A 375 -34.49 -14.57 8.83
N ASN A 376 -35.33 -13.57 8.70
CA ASN A 376 -35.65 -12.92 7.44
C ASN A 376 -34.78 -11.68 7.17
N THR A 377 -33.71 -11.49 7.95
CA THR A 377 -32.67 -10.50 7.61
C THR A 377 -32.02 -10.85 6.28
N VAL A 378 -31.56 -9.86 5.51
CA VAL A 378 -30.86 -10.12 4.24
C VAL A 378 -29.66 -11.02 4.47
N PHE A 379 -28.91 -10.77 5.54
CA PHE A 379 -27.76 -11.59 5.92
C PHE A 379 -28.11 -13.06 6.16
N THR A 380 -29.14 -13.33 6.96
CA THR A 380 -29.53 -14.71 7.26
C THR A 380 -30.12 -15.40 6.03
N GLN A 381 -30.88 -14.69 5.19
CA GLN A 381 -31.35 -15.22 3.91
C GLN A 381 -30.19 -15.65 3.00
N VAL A 382 -29.13 -14.83 2.87
CA VAL A 382 -27.94 -15.17 2.08
C VAL A 382 -27.20 -16.38 2.68
N TYR A 383 -26.93 -16.33 3.99
CA TYR A 383 -26.24 -17.40 4.71
C TYR A 383 -26.96 -18.74 4.57
N GLU A 384 -28.26 -18.77 4.86
CA GLU A 384 -29.06 -20.00 4.79
C GLU A 384 -29.20 -20.51 3.34
N SER A 385 -29.34 -19.61 2.36
CA SER A 385 -29.43 -19.98 0.94
C SER A 385 -28.14 -20.63 0.44
N LEU A 386 -26.97 -20.16 0.89
CA LEU A 386 -25.68 -20.77 0.54
C LEU A 386 -25.43 -22.06 1.32
N ALA A 387 -25.88 -22.16 2.57
CA ALA A 387 -25.70 -23.34 3.41
C ALA A 387 -26.60 -24.53 3.02
N HIS A 388 -27.81 -24.27 2.51
CA HIS A 388 -28.83 -25.30 2.23
C HIS A 388 -29.15 -25.46 0.74
N SER A 389 -28.34 -24.92 -0.17
CA SER A 389 -28.60 -25.07 -1.62
C SER A 389 -28.37 -26.51 -2.08
N GLU A 390 -29.41 -27.18 -2.56
CA GLU A 390 -29.33 -28.55 -3.12
C GLU A 390 -28.36 -28.66 -4.32
N LYS A 391 -28.02 -27.53 -4.96
CA LYS A 391 -27.06 -27.46 -6.07
C LYS A 391 -25.60 -27.37 -5.62
N ILE A 392 -25.36 -26.98 -4.36
CA ILE A 392 -24.04 -26.83 -3.76
C ILE A 392 -23.77 -28.09 -2.93
N LYS A 393 -23.06 -29.06 -3.53
CA LYS A 393 -22.75 -30.34 -2.87
C LYS A 393 -21.72 -30.20 -1.75
N GLU A 394 -20.87 -29.17 -1.80
CA GLU A 394 -19.82 -28.87 -0.84
C GLU A 394 -19.79 -27.36 -0.55
N PRO A 395 -19.53 -26.93 0.69
CA PRO A 395 -19.46 -25.51 1.04
C PRO A 395 -18.40 -24.79 0.20
N LEU A 396 -18.72 -23.57 -0.23
CA LEU A 396 -17.80 -22.73 -1.01
C LEU A 396 -16.54 -22.46 -0.17
N ASP A 397 -15.37 -22.71 -0.77
CA ASP A 397 -14.09 -22.56 -0.07
C ASP A 397 -13.44 -21.18 -0.26
N TYR A 398 -13.93 -20.39 -1.23
CA TYR A 398 -13.51 -19.03 -1.55
C TYR A 398 -12.00 -18.84 -1.80
N ARG A 399 -11.24 -19.92 -2.03
CA ARG A 399 -9.80 -19.87 -2.30
C ARG A 399 -9.50 -19.62 -3.78
N TRP A 400 -10.37 -18.89 -4.48
CA TRP A 400 -10.36 -18.81 -5.92
C TRP A 400 -9.32 -17.80 -6.46
N PRO A 401 -8.99 -17.87 -7.77
CA PRO A 401 -8.06 -16.94 -8.40
C PRO A 401 -8.51 -15.49 -8.29
N ARG A 402 -7.54 -14.57 -8.22
CA ARG A 402 -7.76 -13.12 -8.03
C ARG A 402 -8.72 -12.45 -9.02
N ASN A 403 -8.82 -12.96 -10.24
CA ASN A 403 -9.71 -12.44 -11.28
C ASN A 403 -11.16 -12.93 -11.15
N TYR A 404 -11.43 -13.89 -10.26
CA TYR A 404 -12.78 -14.38 -9.97
C TYR A 404 -13.43 -13.52 -8.89
N ILE A 405 -14.14 -12.49 -9.34
CA ILE A 405 -14.71 -11.44 -8.47
C ILE A 405 -16.17 -11.71 -8.05
N GLN A 406 -16.88 -12.60 -8.75
CA GLN A 406 -18.30 -12.85 -8.49
C GLN A 406 -18.48 -14.10 -7.64
N TRP A 407 -18.96 -13.96 -6.40
CA TRP A 407 -19.12 -15.09 -5.48
C TRP A 407 -20.46 -15.82 -5.61
N TRP A 408 -21.51 -15.09 -6.02
CA TRP A 408 -22.86 -15.59 -6.29
C TRP A 408 -23.63 -14.59 -7.17
N GLU A 409 -24.84 -14.95 -7.56
CA GLU A 409 -25.81 -14.11 -8.27
C GLU A 409 -27.06 -13.96 -7.40
N CYS A 410 -27.66 -12.78 -7.34
CA CYS A 410 -28.84 -12.53 -6.52
C CYS A 410 -30.03 -12.07 -7.36
N ASP A 411 -31.16 -12.74 -7.15
CA ASP A 411 -32.48 -12.33 -7.66
C ASP A 411 -33.28 -11.73 -6.51
N PHE A 412 -33.58 -10.43 -6.61
CA PHE A 412 -34.39 -9.74 -5.62
C PHE A 412 -35.86 -9.95 -5.91
N THR A 413 -36.42 -10.94 -5.21
CA THR A 413 -37.82 -11.32 -5.32
C THR A 413 -38.74 -10.11 -5.17
N MET A 414 -39.72 -9.99 -6.07
CA MET A 414 -40.70 -8.89 -6.16
C MET A 414 -40.18 -7.53 -6.66
N GLU A 415 -38.87 -7.37 -6.93
CA GLU A 415 -38.32 -6.11 -7.45
C GLU A 415 -37.97 -6.18 -8.95
N GLY A 416 -37.92 -7.38 -9.55
CA GLY A 416 -37.61 -7.57 -10.97
C GLY A 416 -36.16 -7.22 -11.34
N ILE A 417 -35.28 -7.15 -10.34
CA ILE A 417 -33.86 -6.78 -10.49
C ILE A 417 -33.01 -8.03 -10.26
N VAL A 418 -32.20 -8.38 -11.26
CA VAL A 418 -31.14 -9.39 -11.15
C VAL A 418 -29.81 -8.68 -10.96
N ASP A 419 -29.12 -8.98 -9.86
CA ASP A 419 -27.80 -8.44 -9.54
C ASP A 419 -26.74 -9.53 -9.72
N ASN A 420 -25.78 -9.27 -10.61
CA ASN A 420 -24.69 -10.18 -10.96
C ASN A 420 -23.55 -10.17 -9.91
N GLY A 421 -23.91 -10.20 -8.63
CA GLY A 421 -22.99 -10.47 -7.53
C GLY A 421 -22.52 -9.28 -6.71
N LYS A 422 -23.12 -8.09 -6.82
CA LYS A 422 -22.86 -6.96 -5.92
C LYS A 422 -23.81 -6.87 -4.72
N ALA A 423 -24.76 -7.79 -4.64
CA ALA A 423 -25.90 -7.74 -3.72
C ALA A 423 -25.56 -7.83 -2.22
N VAL A 424 -24.35 -8.25 -1.86
CA VAL A 424 -23.90 -8.23 -0.46
C VAL A 424 -23.32 -6.88 -0.05
N GLU A 425 -22.91 -6.02 -0.97
CA GLU A 425 -22.49 -4.65 -0.62
C GLU A 425 -23.71 -3.77 -0.24
N ASP A 426 -24.86 -4.01 -0.89
CA ASP A 426 -26.14 -3.36 -0.60
C ASP A 426 -26.87 -3.96 0.64
N GLY A 427 -26.47 -5.17 1.05
CA GLY A 427 -26.97 -5.91 2.21
C GLY A 427 -26.12 -5.76 3.47
N GLU A 428 -24.78 -5.72 3.35
CA GLU A 428 -23.82 -5.53 4.44
C GLU A 428 -23.75 -4.06 4.88
N GLY A 429 -23.81 -3.11 3.95
CA GLY A 429 -24.03 -1.70 4.26
C GLY A 429 -25.38 -1.45 4.95
N ARG A 430 -26.28 -2.44 4.97
CA ARG A 430 -27.58 -2.42 5.65
C ARG A 430 -27.72 -3.37 6.85
N LEU A 431 -26.82 -4.34 7.07
CA LEU A 431 -26.56 -4.97 8.36
C LEU A 431 -26.24 -3.91 9.42
N ALA A 432 -25.52 -2.88 8.97
CA ALA A 432 -25.26 -1.62 9.66
C ALA A 432 -26.51 -0.80 10.04
N GLY A 433 -27.70 -1.15 9.53
CA GLY A 433 -28.97 -0.53 9.88
C GLY A 433 -29.85 -1.36 10.82
N GLU A 434 -29.44 -2.58 11.18
CA GLU A 434 -30.32 -3.56 11.84
C GLU A 434 -30.52 -3.34 13.36
N ALA A 435 -29.93 -2.32 14.00
CA ALA A 435 -30.19 -2.05 15.41
C ALA A 435 -30.37 -0.57 15.82
N GLY A 436 -31.17 0.16 15.04
CA GLY A 436 -31.85 1.38 15.52
C GLY A 436 -32.94 1.13 16.57
N LEU A 437 -32.75 0.18 17.49
CA LEU A 437 -33.73 -0.18 18.51
C LEU A 437 -33.30 0.28 19.90
N SER A 438 -34.29 0.86 20.59
CA SER A 438 -34.26 1.29 21.98
C SER A 438 -33.91 0.14 22.94
N ARG A 439 -33.40 0.55 24.11
CA ARG A 439 -32.82 -0.14 25.28
C ARG A 439 -33.50 -1.45 25.76
N SER A 440 -34.66 -1.82 25.23
CA SER A 440 -35.46 -2.98 25.66
C SER A 440 -35.86 -3.98 24.56
N GLN A 441 -35.45 -3.79 23.30
CA GLN A 441 -36.01 -4.56 22.17
C GLN A 441 -34.99 -5.22 21.23
N ARG A 442 -33.70 -5.35 21.59
CA ARG A 442 -32.75 -6.08 20.74
C ARG A 442 -32.74 -7.58 21.05
N PRO A 443 -33.05 -8.46 20.07
CA PRO A 443 -32.90 -9.89 20.27
C PRO A 443 -31.41 -10.29 20.30
N PRO A 444 -31.03 -11.32 21.09
CA PRO A 444 -29.65 -11.79 21.28
C PRO A 444 -29.02 -12.45 20.04
N HIS A 445 -29.72 -12.48 18.91
CA HIS A 445 -29.35 -13.25 17.71
C HIS A 445 -28.55 -12.47 16.67
N PHE A 446 -28.31 -11.17 16.87
CA PHE A 446 -27.47 -10.38 15.97
C PHE A 446 -25.98 -10.63 16.25
N SER A 447 -25.21 -10.90 15.19
CA SER A 447 -23.76 -11.13 15.26
C SER A 447 -22.96 -9.87 15.61
N PHE A 448 -23.53 -8.67 15.54
CA PHE A 448 -22.82 -7.45 15.93
C PHE A 448 -23.66 -6.57 16.85
N SER A 449 -22.98 -5.83 17.71
CA SER A 449 -23.55 -4.78 18.57
C SER A 449 -23.05 -3.43 18.10
N PHE A 450 -23.92 -2.42 18.14
CA PHE A 450 -23.56 -1.03 17.88
C PHE A 450 -22.88 -0.45 19.11
N LEU A 451 -21.87 0.38 18.87
CA LEU A 451 -21.35 1.30 19.88
C LEU A 451 -22.40 2.40 20.10
N GLN A 452 -23.16 2.34 21.19
CA GLN A 452 -24.10 3.40 21.59
C GLN A 452 -23.52 4.22 22.75
N GLY A 453 -23.49 5.54 22.59
CA GLY A 453 -23.27 6.52 23.65
C GLY A 453 -22.05 7.41 23.41
N ASN A 454 -22.30 8.72 23.19
CA ASN A 454 -21.42 9.90 23.37
C ASN A 454 -19.91 9.88 23.03
N SER A 455 -19.38 8.82 22.42
CA SER A 455 -18.08 8.83 21.77
C SER A 455 -18.08 9.83 20.60
N SER A 456 -16.89 10.32 20.23
CA SER A 456 -16.66 11.24 19.11
C SER A 456 -17.45 10.78 17.88
N SER A 457 -17.87 11.72 17.02
CA SER A 457 -18.71 11.45 15.84
C SER A 457 -18.27 10.24 15.02
N ASP A 458 -16.96 9.98 14.95
CA ASP A 458 -16.33 8.88 14.21
C ASP A 458 -16.69 7.45 14.69
N ALA A 459 -16.98 7.23 15.98
CA ALA A 459 -17.18 5.87 16.50
C ALA A 459 -18.65 5.39 16.43
N ARG A 460 -19.59 6.27 16.08
CA ARG A 460 -21.05 5.95 16.09
C ARG A 460 -21.47 4.98 14.99
N ASP A 461 -20.67 4.85 13.94
CA ASP A 461 -20.94 3.99 12.77
C ASP A 461 -20.09 2.70 12.78
N MET A 462 -19.49 2.34 13.93
CA MET A 462 -18.68 1.13 14.08
C MET A 462 -19.41 0.00 14.84
N TYR A 463 -19.04 -1.24 14.51
CA TYR A 463 -19.61 -2.48 15.02
C TYR A 463 -18.59 -3.27 15.84
N VAL A 464 -19.04 -3.87 16.94
CA VAL A 464 -18.25 -4.85 17.68
C VAL A 464 -18.97 -6.20 17.71
N PRO A 465 -18.26 -7.34 17.64
CA PRO A 465 -18.89 -8.65 17.71
C PRO A 465 -19.74 -8.78 18.96
N ASN A 466 -20.98 -9.23 18.83
CA ASN A 466 -21.92 -9.31 19.94
C ASN A 466 -21.49 -10.40 20.94
N PRO A 467 -21.10 -10.02 22.18
CA PRO A 467 -20.62 -10.98 23.17
C PRO A 467 -21.64 -12.05 23.58
N SER A 468 -22.94 -11.75 23.44
CA SER A 468 -24.06 -12.67 23.74
C SER A 468 -24.45 -13.57 22.57
N CYS A 469 -24.06 -13.25 21.34
CA CYS A 469 -24.36 -14.10 20.19
C CYS A 469 -23.41 -15.30 20.15
N LYS A 470 -23.97 -16.51 20.19
CA LYS A 470 -23.25 -17.79 20.18
C LYS A 470 -23.37 -18.54 18.84
N ASP A 471 -23.89 -17.87 17.81
CA ASP A 471 -23.95 -18.42 16.45
C ASP A 471 -22.56 -18.30 15.78
N PHE A 472 -21.61 -19.11 16.26
CA PHE A 472 -20.21 -19.07 15.82
C PHE A 472 -20.06 -19.42 14.34
N ALA A 473 -20.96 -20.21 13.76
CA ALA A 473 -20.94 -20.55 12.35
C ALA A 473 -21.15 -19.33 11.45
N LYS A 474 -22.02 -18.39 11.84
CA LYS A 474 -22.18 -17.10 11.13
C LYS A 474 -20.92 -16.24 11.21
N TYR A 475 -20.26 -16.19 12.37
CA TYR A 475 -18.98 -15.49 12.50
C TYR A 475 -17.88 -16.15 11.66
N GLU A 476 -17.81 -17.48 11.64
CA GLU A 476 -16.88 -18.20 10.78
C GLU A 476 -17.14 -17.90 9.30
N TRP A 477 -18.40 -17.86 8.87
CA TRP A 477 -18.74 -17.49 7.50
C TRP A 477 -18.38 -16.03 7.17
N ILE A 478 -18.63 -15.07 8.06
CA ILE A 478 -18.15 -13.69 7.88
C ILE A 478 -16.62 -13.67 7.73
N GLY A 479 -15.90 -14.44 8.55
CA GLY A 479 -14.46 -14.62 8.43
C GLY A 479 -14.03 -15.14 7.05
N GLN A 480 -14.77 -16.11 6.50
CA GLN A 480 -14.53 -16.63 5.14
C GLN A 480 -14.72 -15.54 4.08
N LEU A 481 -15.77 -14.72 4.19
CA LEU A 481 -15.98 -13.57 3.30
C LEU A 481 -14.85 -12.55 3.39
N MET A 482 -14.33 -12.28 4.59
CA MET A 482 -13.15 -11.42 4.77
C MET A 482 -11.93 -12.00 4.04
N GLY A 483 -11.75 -13.31 4.09
CA GLY A 483 -10.69 -13.99 3.34
C GLY A 483 -10.92 -13.96 1.82
N ALA A 484 -12.17 -14.07 1.38
CA ALA A 484 -12.55 -13.96 -0.02
C ALA A 484 -12.24 -12.56 -0.56
N ALA A 485 -12.58 -11.50 0.20
CA ALA A 485 -12.27 -10.11 -0.12
C ALA A 485 -10.76 -9.85 -0.20
N LEU A 486 -9.98 -10.48 0.71
CA LEU A 486 -8.52 -10.37 0.68
C LEU A 486 -7.89 -10.97 -0.58
N ARG A 487 -8.51 -12.03 -1.13
CA ARG A 487 -8.09 -12.69 -2.38
C ARG A 487 -8.59 -11.98 -3.64
N SER A 488 -9.85 -11.55 -3.63
CA SER A 488 -10.45 -10.80 -4.72
C SER A 488 -10.05 -9.32 -4.62
N LYS A 489 -10.54 -8.48 -5.53
CA LYS A 489 -10.43 -7.02 -5.40
C LYS A 489 -11.72 -6.41 -4.83
N GLU A 490 -12.63 -7.26 -4.38
CA GLU A 490 -13.90 -6.84 -3.79
C GLU A 490 -13.68 -6.38 -2.35
N ILE A 491 -14.48 -5.42 -1.92
CA ILE A 491 -14.42 -4.85 -0.57
C ILE A 491 -15.72 -5.16 0.16
N LEU A 492 -15.63 -5.47 1.44
CA LEU A 492 -16.76 -5.65 2.33
C LEU A 492 -17.12 -4.32 2.99
N ALA A 493 -18.41 -4.06 3.12
CA ALA A 493 -18.94 -2.90 3.82
C ALA A 493 -18.95 -3.13 5.34
N LEU A 494 -17.78 -3.44 5.92
CA LEU A 494 -17.60 -3.65 7.36
C LEU A 494 -16.90 -2.45 8.00
N SER A 495 -17.41 -2.01 9.13
CA SER A 495 -16.87 -0.91 9.93
C SER A 495 -16.58 -1.42 11.34
N LEU A 496 -15.38 -1.97 11.57
CA LEU A 496 -14.97 -2.52 12.87
C LEU A 496 -13.90 -1.62 13.50
N PRO A 497 -13.88 -1.45 14.84
CA PRO A 497 -12.83 -0.68 15.49
C PRO A 497 -11.48 -1.40 15.37
N GLY A 498 -10.38 -0.63 15.39
CA GLY A 498 -9.02 -1.15 15.29
C GLY A 498 -8.70 -2.26 16.29
N LEU A 499 -9.33 -2.23 17.47
CA LEU A 499 -9.31 -3.31 18.47
C LEU A 499 -9.60 -4.70 17.86
N VAL A 500 -10.66 -4.82 17.07
CA VAL A 500 -11.09 -6.10 16.48
C VAL A 500 -10.12 -6.53 15.40
N TRP A 501 -9.68 -5.60 14.54
CA TRP A 501 -8.69 -5.87 13.51
C TRP A 501 -7.35 -6.32 14.08
N LYS A 502 -6.89 -5.73 15.19
CA LYS A 502 -5.69 -6.15 15.91
C LYS A 502 -5.81 -7.57 16.41
N GLN A 503 -6.95 -7.93 17.01
CA GLN A 503 -7.19 -9.31 17.46
C GLN A 503 -7.21 -10.29 16.28
N LEU A 504 -7.83 -9.93 15.15
CA LEU A 504 -7.84 -10.73 13.93
C LEU A 504 -6.45 -10.89 13.32
N ALA A 505 -5.61 -9.85 13.32
CA ALA A 505 -4.24 -9.89 12.85
C ALA A 505 -3.28 -10.55 13.86
N GLY A 506 -3.73 -10.86 15.07
CA GLY A 506 -2.86 -11.37 16.13
C GLY A 506 -1.87 -10.33 16.67
N GLU A 507 -2.19 -9.04 16.57
CA GLU A 507 -1.42 -7.94 17.17
C GLU A 507 -1.82 -7.68 18.62
N GLU A 508 -0.97 -6.99 19.37
CA GLU A 508 -1.28 -6.61 20.76
C GLU A 508 -2.29 -5.46 20.81
N VAL A 509 -3.20 -5.56 21.76
CA VAL A 509 -4.25 -4.57 22.03
C VAL A 509 -3.86 -3.78 23.26
N ILE A 510 -3.89 -2.46 23.14
CA ILE A 510 -3.53 -1.51 24.21
C ILE A 510 -4.79 -0.83 24.72
N TRP A 511 -5.09 -0.98 26.01
CA TRP A 511 -6.30 -0.42 26.65
C TRP A 511 -6.48 1.08 26.38
N SER A 512 -5.49 1.89 26.74
CA SER A 512 -5.58 3.36 26.70
C SER A 512 -5.75 3.93 25.29
N LYS A 513 -5.37 3.18 24.25
CA LYS A 513 -5.44 3.62 22.84
C LYS A 513 -6.56 2.96 22.07
N ASP A 514 -6.59 1.63 22.05
CA ASP A 514 -7.46 0.88 21.16
C ASP A 514 -8.89 0.76 21.72
N PHE A 515 -9.03 0.66 23.05
CA PHE A 515 -10.34 0.59 23.67
C PHE A 515 -11.01 1.97 23.78
N ALA A 516 -10.24 3.07 23.78
CA ALA A 516 -10.79 4.42 23.76
C ALA A 516 -11.65 4.68 22.50
N ALA A 517 -11.33 4.04 21.37
CA ALA A 517 -12.17 4.09 20.16
C ALA A 517 -13.51 3.36 20.32
N VAL A 518 -13.61 2.43 21.27
CA VAL A 518 -14.82 1.68 21.59
C VAL A 518 -15.64 2.43 22.65
N ASP A 519 -14.99 2.88 23.72
CA ASP A 519 -15.62 3.50 24.89
C ASP A 519 -14.64 4.44 25.61
N ALA A 520 -14.49 5.65 25.07
CA ALA A 520 -13.63 6.69 25.62
C ALA A 520 -14.05 7.14 27.02
N GLU A 521 -15.35 7.10 27.34
CA GLU A 521 -15.87 7.50 28.65
C GLU A 521 -15.42 6.51 29.73
N LEU A 522 -15.50 5.21 29.46
CA LEU A 522 -15.01 4.18 30.39
C LEU A 522 -13.50 4.27 30.60
N VAL A 523 -12.73 4.48 29.52
CA VAL A 523 -11.26 4.66 29.64
C VAL A 523 -10.95 5.83 30.57
N LYS A 524 -11.58 6.99 30.32
CA LYS A 524 -11.38 8.20 31.12
C LYS A 524 -11.86 8.05 32.56
N LEU A 525 -12.96 7.33 32.79
CA LEU A 525 -13.46 7.01 34.12
C LEU A 525 -12.44 6.19 34.92
N LEU A 526 -11.84 5.16 34.31
CA LEU A 526 -10.83 4.33 34.99
C LEU A 526 -9.53 5.09 35.23
N GLU A 527 -9.12 5.99 34.33
CA GLU A 527 -7.97 6.89 34.54
C GLU A 527 -8.19 7.84 35.72
N VAL A 528 -9.39 8.43 35.83
CA VAL A 528 -9.78 9.24 37.00
C VAL A 528 -9.76 8.37 38.25
N LEU A 529 -10.34 7.18 38.20
CA LEU A 529 -10.39 6.26 39.33
C LEU A 529 -8.99 5.85 39.83
N GLU A 530 -8.02 5.75 38.93
CA GLU A 530 -6.63 5.44 39.29
C GLU A 530 -5.95 6.58 40.05
N GLY A 531 -6.15 7.82 39.57
CA GLY A 531 -5.46 9.03 40.04
C GLY A 531 -6.09 9.76 41.21
N VAL A 532 -7.33 9.45 41.60
CA VAL A 532 -8.03 10.13 42.71
C VAL A 532 -7.43 9.82 44.09
N ASP A 533 -7.49 10.82 44.97
CA ASP A 533 -7.22 10.63 46.40
C ASP A 533 -8.40 9.94 47.11
N ARG A 534 -8.20 9.60 48.39
CA ARG A 534 -9.16 8.82 49.16
C ARG A 534 -10.45 9.59 49.40
N GLU A 535 -10.33 10.86 49.79
CA GLU A 535 -11.46 11.73 50.10
C GLU A 535 -12.36 11.96 48.89
N ALA A 536 -11.76 12.23 47.72
CA ALA A 536 -12.49 12.39 46.48
C ALA A 536 -13.10 11.07 45.99
N PHE A 537 -12.41 9.93 46.17
CA PHE A 537 -12.98 8.62 45.86
C PHE A 537 -14.21 8.31 46.70
N ASP A 538 -14.15 8.51 48.01
CA ASP A 538 -15.27 8.22 48.92
C ASP A 538 -16.48 9.11 48.61
N PHE A 539 -16.24 10.36 48.19
CA PHE A 539 -17.28 11.30 47.75
C PHE A 539 -17.91 10.92 46.41
N MET A 540 -17.10 10.54 45.40
CA MET A 540 -17.57 10.28 44.04
C MET A 540 -18.08 8.86 43.81
N PHE A 541 -17.48 7.85 44.47
CA PHE A 541 -17.66 6.44 44.15
C PHE A 541 -18.02 5.55 45.35
N GLY A 542 -17.70 5.98 46.58
CA GLY A 542 -17.66 5.15 47.79
C GLY A 542 -18.97 4.46 48.21
N ARG A 543 -20.11 4.76 47.55
CA ARG A 543 -21.40 4.11 47.83
C ARG A 543 -22.12 3.53 46.60
N GLU A 544 -21.62 3.80 45.39
CA GLU A 544 -22.31 3.45 44.14
C GLU A 544 -21.50 2.47 43.30
N LEU A 545 -20.17 2.49 43.40
CA LEU A 545 -19.31 1.64 42.59
C LEU A 545 -19.30 0.21 43.13
N THR A 546 -19.84 -0.72 42.36
CA THR A 546 -19.86 -2.15 42.67
C THR A 546 -18.96 -2.92 41.72
N TYR A 547 -18.63 -4.18 42.02
CA TYR A 547 -17.84 -5.05 41.13
C TYR A 547 -18.67 -5.55 39.94
N THR A 548 -19.17 -4.61 39.13
CA THR A 548 -19.93 -4.87 37.91
C THR A 548 -19.43 -3.97 36.78
N THR A 549 -19.67 -4.40 35.55
CA THR A 549 -19.45 -3.58 34.35
C THR A 549 -20.55 -3.84 33.34
N VAL A 550 -20.80 -2.89 32.45
CA VAL A 550 -21.70 -3.05 31.30
C VAL A 550 -20.88 -3.49 30.08
N ARG A 551 -21.31 -4.55 29.41
CA ARG A 551 -20.69 -5.05 28.16
C ARG A 551 -21.24 -4.32 26.93
N SER A 552 -20.65 -4.57 25.76
CA SER A 552 -21.08 -3.91 24.51
C SER A 552 -22.48 -4.30 24.04
N ASP A 553 -23.00 -5.44 24.52
CA ASP A 553 -24.41 -5.84 24.34
C ASP A 553 -25.36 -5.23 25.38
N GLN A 554 -24.89 -4.26 26.17
CA GLN A 554 -25.62 -3.56 27.23
C GLN A 554 -26.01 -4.44 28.41
N ARG A 555 -25.44 -5.64 28.55
CA ARG A 555 -25.68 -6.49 29.71
C ARG A 555 -24.73 -6.14 30.85
N LEU A 556 -25.29 -6.00 32.05
CA LEU A 556 -24.52 -5.91 33.28
C LEU A 556 -23.93 -7.28 33.60
N VAL A 557 -22.63 -7.33 33.86
CA VAL A 557 -21.93 -8.53 34.30
C VAL A 557 -21.19 -8.28 35.60
N GLU A 558 -21.16 -9.29 36.47
CA GLU A 558 -20.38 -9.26 37.70
C GLU A 558 -18.92 -9.62 37.42
N LEU A 559 -17.99 -8.85 37.98
CA LEU A 559 -16.54 -9.05 37.82
C LEU A 559 -16.00 -10.10 38.81
N ILE A 560 -16.70 -10.27 39.93
CA ILE A 560 -16.44 -11.27 40.97
C ILE A 560 -17.78 -11.90 41.39
N PRO A 561 -17.80 -13.06 42.05
CA PRO A 561 -19.03 -13.64 42.60
C PRO A 561 -19.74 -12.67 43.57
N ASN A 562 -21.04 -12.45 43.38
CA ASN A 562 -21.84 -11.46 44.14
C ASN A 562 -21.33 -10.02 43.98
N GLY A 563 -20.73 -9.71 42.82
CA GLY A 563 -20.14 -8.41 42.53
C GLY A 563 -21.14 -7.25 42.56
N SER A 564 -22.40 -7.49 42.19
CA SER A 564 -23.48 -6.49 42.25
C SER A 564 -23.80 -5.98 43.65
N SER A 565 -23.49 -6.76 44.68
CA SER A 565 -23.73 -6.42 46.08
C SER A 565 -22.46 -6.02 46.83
N THR A 566 -21.31 -6.06 46.15
CA THR A 566 -20.00 -5.77 46.75
C THR A 566 -19.52 -4.40 46.29
N VAL A 567 -19.41 -3.45 47.23
CA VAL A 567 -18.92 -2.09 46.96
C VAL A 567 -17.39 -2.09 46.83
N VAL A 568 -16.87 -1.36 45.85
CA VAL A 568 -15.43 -1.18 45.63
C VAL A 568 -14.88 -0.18 46.64
N ARG A 569 -13.83 -0.57 47.37
CA ARG A 569 -13.12 0.31 48.31
C ARG A 569 -11.95 1.02 47.64
N TYR A 570 -11.48 2.11 48.24
CA TYR A 570 -10.35 2.88 47.72
C TYR A 570 -9.09 2.01 47.53
N GLU A 571 -8.84 1.09 48.46
CA GLU A 571 -7.70 0.17 48.42
C GLU A 571 -7.77 -0.81 47.24
N ASP A 572 -8.98 -1.21 46.87
CA ASP A 572 -9.22 -2.24 45.86
C ASP A 572 -9.37 -1.65 44.44
N ARG A 573 -9.40 -0.32 44.30
CA ARG A 573 -9.71 0.35 43.02
C ARG A 573 -8.81 -0.09 41.86
N LYS A 574 -7.53 -0.37 42.12
CA LYS A 574 -6.58 -0.85 41.10
C LYS A 574 -6.92 -2.26 40.62
N GLU A 575 -7.36 -3.13 41.52
CA GLU A 575 -7.82 -4.47 41.16
C GLU A 575 -9.15 -4.41 40.42
N PHE A 576 -10.07 -3.55 40.85
CA PHE A 576 -11.31 -3.28 40.11
C PHE A 576 -11.02 -2.80 38.68
N ILE A 577 -10.12 -1.82 38.49
CA ILE A 577 -9.69 -1.33 37.17
C ILE A 577 -9.18 -2.51 36.33
N ARG A 578 -8.27 -3.33 36.87
CA ARG A 578 -7.71 -4.49 36.19
C ARG A 578 -8.79 -5.50 35.77
N LEU A 579 -9.78 -5.75 36.62
CA LEU A 579 -10.90 -6.66 36.34
C LEU A 579 -11.82 -6.11 35.25
N VAL A 580 -12.16 -4.81 35.29
CA VAL A 580 -12.96 -4.16 34.24
C VAL A 580 -12.23 -4.23 32.89
N GLN A 581 -10.95 -3.85 32.87
CA GLN A 581 -10.12 -3.89 31.67
C GLN A 581 -10.09 -5.29 31.06
N LYS A 582 -9.83 -6.31 31.89
CA LYS A 582 -9.83 -7.71 31.44
C LYS A 582 -11.19 -8.12 30.89
N ALA A 583 -12.27 -7.87 31.63
CA ALA A 583 -13.63 -8.27 31.24
C ALA A 583 -14.04 -7.64 29.91
N ARG A 584 -13.72 -6.35 29.69
CA ARG A 584 -14.10 -5.61 28.48
C ARG A 584 -13.23 -5.94 27.28
N LEU A 585 -11.93 -6.22 27.47
CA LEU A 585 -11.05 -6.65 26.38
C LEU A 585 -11.31 -8.09 25.91
N GLU A 586 -11.72 -8.96 26.84
CA GLU A 586 -11.97 -10.39 26.55
C GLU A 586 -13.42 -10.68 26.16
N GLU A 587 -14.33 -9.69 26.22
CA GLU A 587 -15.76 -9.96 26.13
C GLU A 587 -16.20 -10.66 24.85
N SER A 588 -15.55 -10.38 23.71
CA SER A 588 -15.91 -10.93 22.40
C SER A 588 -14.88 -11.92 21.87
N LYS A 589 -14.03 -12.48 22.74
CA LYS A 589 -12.89 -13.33 22.36
C LYS A 589 -13.32 -14.57 21.58
N GLU A 590 -14.43 -15.20 21.95
CA GLU A 590 -14.94 -16.40 21.26
C GLU A 590 -15.46 -16.05 19.85
N GLN A 591 -16.17 -14.93 19.72
CA GLN A 591 -16.70 -14.46 18.44
C GLN A 591 -15.56 -14.05 17.49
N VAL A 592 -14.53 -13.37 18.00
CA VAL A 592 -13.34 -13.01 17.22
C VAL A 592 -12.51 -14.24 16.85
N ALA A 593 -12.45 -15.25 17.73
CA ALA A 593 -11.82 -16.53 17.39
C ALA A 593 -12.56 -17.25 16.25
N ALA A 594 -13.90 -17.22 16.22
CA ALA A 594 -14.69 -17.77 15.13
C ALA A 594 -14.49 -16.99 13.81
N LEU A 595 -14.50 -15.66 13.84
CA LEU A 595 -14.13 -14.81 12.68
C LEU A 595 -12.74 -15.19 12.14
N ARG A 596 -11.75 -15.29 13.04
CA ARG A 596 -10.38 -15.65 12.67
C ARG A 596 -10.29 -17.06 12.10
N ALA A 597 -11.02 -18.02 12.65
CA ALA A 597 -11.07 -19.39 12.12
C ALA A 597 -11.59 -19.40 10.68
N GLY A 598 -12.67 -18.66 10.40
CA GLY A 598 -13.21 -18.50 9.06
C GLY A 598 -12.22 -17.89 8.07
N LEU A 599 -11.55 -16.83 8.50
CA LEU A 599 -10.51 -16.16 7.71
C LEU A 599 -9.37 -17.11 7.36
N LEU A 600 -8.91 -17.92 8.32
CA LEU A 600 -7.84 -18.91 8.13
C LEU A 600 -8.24 -20.11 7.26
N ARG A 601 -9.53 -20.37 7.05
CA ARG A 601 -9.98 -21.39 6.08
C ARG A 601 -9.76 -20.96 4.63
N VAL A 602 -9.75 -19.65 4.39
CA VAL A 602 -9.59 -19.08 3.05
C VAL A 602 -8.18 -18.57 2.82
N VAL A 603 -7.53 -18.01 3.84
CA VAL A 603 -6.23 -17.35 3.75
C VAL A 603 -5.20 -18.07 4.63
N PRO A 604 -4.02 -18.45 4.10
CA PRO A 604 -2.99 -19.09 4.92
C PRO A 604 -2.53 -18.22 6.10
N GLN A 605 -2.18 -18.86 7.22
CA GLN A 605 -1.67 -18.20 8.43
C GLN A 605 -0.50 -17.23 8.13
N ALA A 606 0.43 -17.65 7.27
CA ALA A 606 1.56 -16.84 6.81
C ALA A 606 1.16 -15.47 6.24
N VAL A 607 0.03 -15.39 5.54
CA VAL A 607 -0.47 -14.12 4.98
C VAL A 607 -0.93 -13.20 6.10
N LEU A 608 -1.63 -13.72 7.10
CA LEU A 608 -2.06 -12.90 8.26
C LEU A 608 -0.88 -12.45 9.10
N ASP A 609 0.20 -13.23 9.16
CA ASP A 609 1.43 -12.85 9.89
C ASP A 609 2.23 -11.77 9.17
N LEU A 610 2.17 -11.74 7.83
CA LEU A 610 2.77 -10.68 7.01
C LEU A 610 1.99 -9.37 7.02
N LEU A 611 0.68 -9.43 7.32
CA LEU A 611 -0.18 -8.26 7.33
C LEU A 611 -0.21 -7.61 8.72
N THR A 612 -0.11 -6.29 8.72
CA THR A 612 -0.59 -5.46 9.84
C THR A 612 -2.11 -5.39 9.86
N TRP A 613 -2.69 -5.04 11.00
CA TRP A 613 -4.13 -4.88 11.14
C TRP A 613 -4.71 -3.82 10.18
N GLN A 614 -3.97 -2.75 9.87
CA GLN A 614 -4.42 -1.72 8.91
C GLN A 614 -4.35 -2.20 7.48
N GLN A 615 -3.34 -3.00 7.10
CA GLN A 615 -3.31 -3.60 5.78
C GLN A 615 -4.42 -4.64 5.62
N LEU A 616 -4.70 -5.40 6.67
CA LEU A 616 -5.83 -6.34 6.71
C LEU A 616 -7.15 -5.60 6.53
N GLU A 617 -7.41 -4.56 7.32
CA GLU A 617 -8.60 -3.71 7.18
C GLU A 617 -8.69 -3.12 5.77
N ARG A 618 -7.63 -2.50 5.26
CA ARG A 618 -7.64 -1.89 3.91
C ARG A 618 -7.90 -2.88 2.80
N LYS A 619 -7.38 -4.11 2.92
CA LYS A 619 -7.60 -5.18 1.93
C LYS A 619 -9.02 -5.73 1.98
N VAL A 620 -9.62 -5.79 3.17
CA VAL A 620 -10.97 -6.33 3.34
C VAL A 620 -12.04 -5.28 3.10
N CYS A 621 -11.85 -4.04 3.54
CA CYS A 621 -12.88 -2.99 3.57
C CYS A 621 -12.59 -1.79 2.68
N GLY A 622 -11.42 -1.74 2.03
CA GLY A 622 -10.98 -0.56 1.29
C GLY A 622 -10.39 0.53 2.19
N ASN A 623 -9.98 1.64 1.57
CA ASN A 623 -9.23 2.68 2.25
C ASN A 623 -10.13 3.53 3.19
N PRO A 624 -9.86 3.59 4.51
CA PRO A 624 -10.62 4.43 5.44
C PRO A 624 -10.30 5.93 5.29
N GLU A 625 -9.07 6.29 4.91
CA GLU A 625 -8.65 7.69 4.76
C GLU A 625 -8.80 8.15 3.31
N LEU A 626 -9.70 9.11 3.08
CA LEU A 626 -9.98 9.63 1.75
C LEU A 626 -9.28 10.98 1.58
N THR A 627 -8.57 11.13 0.47
CA THR A 627 -8.07 12.41 -0.01
C THR A 627 -8.83 12.81 -1.27
N VAL A 628 -8.90 14.12 -1.51
CA VAL A 628 -9.56 14.67 -2.70
C VAL A 628 -8.95 14.06 -3.97
N ASP A 629 -7.62 13.98 -4.04
CA ASP A 629 -6.91 13.43 -5.20
C ASP A 629 -7.24 11.95 -5.42
N ASN A 630 -7.34 11.17 -4.34
CA ASN A 630 -7.72 9.76 -4.42
C ASN A 630 -9.14 9.61 -4.95
N VAL A 631 -10.10 10.42 -4.48
CA VAL A 631 -11.50 10.35 -4.94
C VAL A 631 -11.62 10.82 -6.40
N LYS A 632 -10.95 11.92 -6.77
CA LYS A 632 -10.94 12.44 -8.14
C LYS A 632 -10.46 11.39 -9.16
N ALA A 633 -9.50 10.56 -8.79
CA ALA A 633 -8.98 9.49 -9.66
C ALA A 633 -10.02 8.43 -10.04
N PHE A 634 -11.15 8.36 -9.33
CA PHE A 634 -12.25 7.43 -9.62
C PHE A 634 -13.51 8.13 -10.18
N ILE A 635 -13.45 9.44 -10.47
CA ILE A 635 -14.56 10.18 -11.07
C ILE A 635 -14.33 10.28 -12.58
N THR A 636 -15.30 9.80 -13.35
CA THR A 636 -15.35 9.94 -14.80
C THR A 636 -16.50 10.88 -15.17
N PHE A 637 -16.20 11.92 -15.94
CA PHE A 637 -17.22 12.82 -16.49
C PHE A 637 -17.61 12.34 -17.89
N GLU A 638 -18.89 12.02 -18.08
CA GLU A 638 -19.47 11.70 -19.38
C GLU A 638 -20.32 12.86 -19.90
N ASP A 639 -20.38 13.02 -21.22
CA ASP A 639 -21.16 14.06 -21.90
C ASP A 639 -20.83 15.51 -21.45
N LEU A 640 -19.66 15.74 -20.86
CA LEU A 640 -19.12 17.03 -20.45
C LEU A 640 -17.72 17.25 -21.02
N ASN A 641 -17.43 18.45 -21.51
CA ASN A 641 -16.09 18.81 -21.96
C ASN A 641 -15.19 19.14 -20.75
N SER A 642 -13.89 18.83 -20.81
CA SER A 642 -12.93 19.06 -19.73
C SER A 642 -12.86 20.51 -19.26
N ASP A 643 -13.15 21.48 -20.13
CA ASP A 643 -13.16 22.91 -19.81
C ASP A 643 -14.51 23.44 -19.24
N ASP A 644 -15.52 22.57 -19.10
CA ASP A 644 -16.85 22.94 -18.64
C ASP A 644 -16.80 23.59 -17.24
N PRO A 645 -17.38 24.78 -17.04
CA PRO A 645 -17.35 25.46 -15.76
C PRO A 645 -18.01 24.64 -14.64
N ARG A 646 -18.95 23.74 -14.94
CA ARG A 646 -19.59 22.86 -13.96
C ARG A 646 -18.61 21.85 -13.38
N ILE A 647 -17.72 21.29 -14.21
CA ILE A 647 -16.65 20.38 -13.75
C ILE A 647 -15.71 21.14 -12.80
N ARG A 648 -15.29 22.36 -13.18
CA ARG A 648 -14.41 23.19 -12.35
C ARG A 648 -15.03 23.48 -10.99
N THR A 649 -16.27 23.99 -10.96
CA THR A 649 -16.98 24.28 -9.71
C THR A 649 -17.18 23.02 -8.85
N PHE A 650 -17.51 21.88 -9.46
CA PHE A 650 -17.65 20.62 -8.74
C PHE A 650 -16.34 20.17 -8.10
N LEU A 651 -15.22 20.21 -8.85
CA LEU A 651 -13.90 19.82 -8.33
C LEU A 651 -13.37 20.81 -7.29
N GLU A 652 -13.68 22.10 -7.42
CA GLU A 652 -13.39 23.12 -6.40
C GLU A 652 -14.16 22.86 -5.11
N ALA A 653 -15.46 22.56 -5.20
CA ALA A 653 -16.28 22.20 -4.05
C ALA A 653 -15.74 20.95 -3.35
N LEU A 654 -15.43 19.89 -4.12
CA LEU A 654 -14.85 18.65 -3.60
C LEU A 654 -13.48 18.88 -2.94
N SER A 655 -12.71 19.87 -3.40
CA SER A 655 -11.40 20.19 -2.83
C SER A 655 -11.48 20.82 -1.43
N ASN A 656 -12.65 21.33 -1.05
CA ASN A 656 -12.91 21.87 0.29
C ASN A 656 -13.44 20.81 1.27
N PHE A 657 -13.64 19.57 0.83
CA PHE A 657 -14.20 18.51 1.68
C PHE A 657 -13.14 17.93 2.61
N THR A 658 -13.54 17.69 3.86
CA THR A 658 -12.75 16.87 4.79
C THR A 658 -12.81 15.40 4.39
N SER A 659 -11.95 14.54 4.97
CA SER A 659 -12.04 13.08 4.74
C SER A 659 -13.42 12.52 5.10
N GLU A 660 -14.08 13.12 6.10
CA GLU A 660 -15.42 12.74 6.53
C GLU A 660 -16.47 13.14 5.49
N ASP A 661 -16.36 14.34 4.93
CA ASP A 661 -17.25 14.81 3.86
C ASP A 661 -17.06 14.03 2.56
N LEU A 662 -15.82 13.64 2.24
CA LEU A 662 -15.53 12.74 1.12
C LEU A 662 -16.18 11.35 1.32
N SER A 663 -16.16 10.83 2.55
CA SER A 663 -16.82 9.57 2.89
C SER A 663 -18.34 9.66 2.75
N ARG A 664 -18.94 10.77 3.20
CA ARG A 664 -20.37 11.07 2.99
C ARG A 664 -20.71 11.22 1.51
N PHE A 665 -19.86 11.88 0.74
CA PHE A 665 -20.02 12.03 -0.71
C PHE A 665 -20.01 10.67 -1.41
N LEU A 666 -19.03 9.80 -1.12
CA LEU A 666 -19.03 8.44 -1.66
C LEU A 666 -20.31 7.69 -1.30
N LYS A 667 -20.78 7.83 -0.05
CA LYS A 667 -21.99 7.16 0.42
C LYS A 667 -23.23 7.66 -0.31
N PHE A 668 -23.28 8.96 -0.60
CA PHE A 668 -24.34 9.59 -1.38
C PHE A 668 -24.39 9.05 -2.82
N VAL A 669 -23.25 8.94 -3.49
CA VAL A 669 -23.19 8.56 -4.92
C VAL A 669 -23.22 7.05 -5.14
N THR A 670 -22.64 6.27 -4.24
CA THR A 670 -22.34 4.84 -4.47
C THR A 670 -22.93 3.92 -3.40
N GLY A 671 -23.47 4.47 -2.32
CA GLY A 671 -23.85 3.70 -1.12
C GLY A 671 -22.66 3.24 -0.26
N ARG A 672 -21.41 3.42 -0.71
CA ARG A 672 -20.19 3.00 -0.02
C ARG A 672 -19.48 4.18 0.62
N SER A 673 -18.77 3.93 1.72
CA SER A 673 -18.00 4.98 2.42
C SER A 673 -16.49 4.92 2.15
N ARG A 674 -16.02 3.96 1.34
CA ARG A 674 -14.59 3.68 1.10
C ARG A 674 -14.33 3.37 -0.37
N LEU A 675 -13.11 3.67 -0.82
CA LEU A 675 -12.58 3.33 -2.15
C LEU A 675 -12.04 1.89 -2.18
N PRO A 676 -11.98 1.21 -3.36
CA PRO A 676 -12.24 1.75 -4.70
C PRO A 676 -13.71 1.64 -5.15
N VAL A 677 -14.21 2.68 -5.83
CA VAL A 677 -15.50 2.66 -6.55
C VAL A 677 -15.46 3.66 -7.70
N GLN A 678 -15.85 3.26 -8.90
CA GLN A 678 -15.93 4.15 -10.06
C GLN A 678 -17.21 4.98 -9.99
N ILE A 679 -17.08 6.29 -10.14
CA ILE A 679 -18.17 7.26 -10.11
C ILE A 679 -18.32 7.86 -11.50
N LEU A 680 -19.53 7.84 -12.03
CA LEU A 680 -19.86 8.51 -13.27
C LEU A 680 -20.58 9.82 -12.97
N VAL A 681 -20.26 10.89 -13.69
CA VAL A 681 -20.98 12.17 -13.56
C VAL A 681 -21.36 12.63 -14.96
N TYR A 682 -22.65 12.88 -15.18
CA TYR A 682 -23.18 13.34 -16.46
C TYR A 682 -24.26 14.41 -16.24
N PRO A 683 -24.53 15.28 -17.24
CA PRO A 683 -25.55 16.31 -17.12
C PRO A 683 -26.95 15.71 -17.19
N ASP A 684 -27.90 16.32 -16.49
CA ASP A 684 -29.30 15.90 -16.56
C ASP A 684 -29.82 15.92 -18.01
N ARG A 685 -30.38 14.79 -18.45
CA ARG A 685 -30.92 14.57 -19.80
C ARG A 685 -32.33 15.13 -19.98
N SER A 686 -32.95 15.64 -18.91
CA SER A 686 -34.31 16.19 -18.94
C SER A 686 -34.45 17.49 -19.74
N GLY A 687 -33.34 18.15 -20.12
CA GLY A 687 -33.33 19.31 -21.00
C GLY A 687 -33.95 20.58 -20.40
N THR A 688 -34.46 20.53 -19.18
CA THR A 688 -34.85 21.71 -18.42
C THR A 688 -33.68 22.17 -17.57
N GLU A 689 -33.10 23.34 -17.89
CA GLU A 689 -32.17 24.06 -17.01
C GLU A 689 -32.92 24.53 -15.74
N GLN A 690 -33.32 23.59 -14.89
CA GLN A 690 -33.92 23.90 -13.59
C GLN A 690 -32.80 24.39 -12.67
N VAL A 691 -32.67 25.71 -12.58
CA VAL A 691 -31.88 26.35 -11.53
C VAL A 691 -32.60 26.11 -10.20
N ASP A 692 -31.87 25.66 -9.17
CA ASP A 692 -32.36 25.33 -7.81
C ASP A 692 -32.76 23.85 -7.54
N VAL A 693 -32.15 22.89 -8.24
CA VAL A 693 -32.27 21.45 -7.92
C VAL A 693 -30.96 20.92 -7.35
N MET A 694 -31.03 20.17 -6.24
CA MET A 694 -29.87 19.48 -5.68
C MET A 694 -29.36 18.39 -6.64
N PRO A 695 -28.05 18.11 -6.67
CA PRO A 695 -27.51 16.97 -7.40
C PRO A 695 -28.27 15.69 -7.05
N GLN A 696 -28.55 14.86 -8.06
CA GLN A 696 -29.18 13.56 -7.88
C GLN A 696 -28.14 12.47 -8.02
N ALA A 697 -28.35 11.36 -7.30
CA ALA A 697 -27.47 10.19 -7.37
C ALA A 697 -28.29 8.91 -7.50
N SER A 698 -27.75 7.95 -8.24
CA SER A 698 -28.23 6.58 -8.32
C SER A 698 -27.13 5.64 -7.83
N THR A 699 -27.27 5.19 -6.59
CA THR A 699 -26.27 4.33 -5.91
C THR A 699 -26.06 3.00 -6.62
N CYS A 700 -27.10 2.45 -7.26
CA CYS A 700 -27.01 1.18 -8.00
C CYS A 700 -26.09 1.28 -9.22
N SER A 701 -26.04 2.44 -9.87
CA SER A 701 -25.22 2.70 -11.06
C SER A 701 -23.95 3.51 -10.75
N CYS A 702 -23.76 3.95 -9.51
CA CYS A 702 -22.66 4.81 -9.07
C CYS A 702 -22.57 6.10 -9.90
N THR A 703 -23.72 6.74 -10.12
CA THR A 703 -23.87 7.92 -11.00
C THR A 703 -24.51 9.10 -10.30
#